data_AF-A0A484MP52-F1
#
_entry.id   AF-A0A484MP52-F1
#
_cell.length_a   1.000
_cell.length_b   1.000
_cell.length_c   1.000
_cell.angle_alpha   90.00
_cell.angle_beta   90.00
_cell.angle_gamma   90.00
#
_symmetry.space_group_name_H-M   'P 1'
#
loop_
_entity.id
_entity.type
_entity.pdbx_description
1 polymer ?
#
loop_
_entity_poly.entity_id
_entity_poly.type
_entity_poly.pdbx_seq_one_letter_code
_entity_poly.pdbx_strand_id
1 'polypeptide(L)'
;MARGPVKRLFFYLCSSSSSWKSSHRFRFLSSSTRCHRAQFPEPIKFQDYPSGKPGLLHPPLFFRTHSPHFTKFGALCSGGYPYSTKVENGGSCSTSMESMGDEPCYLEADSLKSVSENLLDFSGRDPVEIYGELRGSKKSIKKTRADWDACNEIFRSFAKSGWASNQALAIYIGASFFPTAVIKFSKFFFMNSNTDLVKYLVSLGPSHESEKFLFPIFVEFCFEEFPDEIKRFRSMIESADLTKPHTWFPFARAMKRKIIYHCGPTNSGKTYNALQRFMEAKKGIYCSPLRLLAMEVFDKVNSLGVYCSLMTGQEKKSVPFSNHVACTVEMVSTDELYDVAVIDEIQMMSDPCRGYAWTRALLGVKADEIHLCGDPSVLSIVRKICRETGDDLVEKNYDRFKPLVVEAKTLMGDLKNVRSGDCVVAFSRREIFEVKLAIEKLTEHRCCVIYGALPPETRRHQAALFNDPENEYDVLVASDAVGMGLNLNIRRVVFYSLSKYNGDKIVPVPASQVKQIAGRAGRRGSRFPEGLTTTLQLDDLEYLIECLKKPFDEVKKVGLFPFFEQVELFAGQLPNSTFPELLEKFGGNCRLDSLYFLCNHSHIKRIANMLEKVSGLSLEDRFNFCFAPVNIRDPKAMYHLLRFASSYAQSLPVNISMGMPKTSARNDSELLDLETRHQVLSTYMWLSNHFERGTFPLKVFRLRYRRPQRLNDPLRD
;
A
#
# COMPACT_ATOMS: atom_id res chain seq x y z
N MET A 1 -5.20 -9.11 56.65
CA MET A 1 -6.52 -9.31 57.28
C MET A 1 -7.49 -8.25 56.78
N ALA A 2 -8.73 -8.67 56.46
CA ALA A 2 -10.02 -7.93 56.41
C ALA A 2 -10.05 -6.50 55.80
N ARG A 3 -10.70 -6.30 54.63
CA ARG A 3 -12.13 -5.99 54.42
C ARG A 3 -12.62 -4.66 55.02
N GLY A 4 -13.12 -3.75 54.18
CA GLY A 4 -14.12 -2.74 54.58
C GLY A 4 -14.50 -1.73 53.47
N PRO A 5 -15.75 -1.25 53.38
CA PRO A 5 -16.47 -1.09 52.09
C PRO A 5 -17.07 0.31 51.85
N VAL A 6 -17.32 0.70 50.58
CA VAL A 6 -18.42 1.66 50.27
C VAL A 6 -19.07 1.33 48.92
N LYS A 7 -20.29 0.77 48.99
CA LYS A 7 -21.34 0.85 47.97
C LYS A 7 -22.30 1.97 48.39
N ARG A 8 -22.61 2.89 47.49
CA ARG A 8 -23.96 3.46 47.14
C ARG A 8 -23.82 4.89 46.63
N LEU A 9 -24.17 5.11 45.36
CA LEU A 9 -25.20 6.09 44.98
C LEU A 9 -25.64 5.81 43.53
N PHE A 10 -26.92 5.50 43.37
CA PHE A 10 -27.66 5.35 42.11
C PHE A 10 -29.01 6.02 42.38
N PHE A 11 -29.39 7.04 41.60
CA PHE A 11 -30.75 7.34 41.09
C PHE A 11 -30.82 8.75 40.43
N TYR A 12 -31.75 8.90 39.48
CA TYR A 12 -32.11 10.05 38.62
C TYR A 12 -31.20 10.25 37.38
N LEU A 13 -31.64 10.20 36.11
CA LEU A 13 -32.95 10.21 35.45
C LEU A 13 -32.86 9.51 34.08
N CYS A 14 -33.92 8.78 33.71
CA CYS A 14 -34.34 8.52 32.34
C CYS A 14 -35.81 8.91 32.26
N SER A 15 -36.17 9.92 31.45
CA SER A 15 -37.38 9.91 30.60
C SER A 15 -37.59 11.25 29.89
N SER A 16 -37.70 11.14 28.55
CA SER A 16 -38.65 11.82 27.66
C SER A 16 -38.80 13.35 27.65
N SER A 17 -38.60 13.86 26.43
CA SER A 17 -39.45 14.79 25.67
C SER A 17 -39.56 16.27 26.07
N SER A 18 -39.51 17.06 24.99
CA SER A 18 -40.11 18.38 24.75
C SER A 18 -39.32 19.62 25.19
N SER A 19 -38.92 20.36 24.14
CA SER A 19 -38.84 21.81 23.98
C SER A 19 -38.22 22.64 25.11
N TRP A 20 -37.26 23.50 24.75
CA TRP A 20 -37.40 24.93 24.96
C TRP A 20 -36.45 25.71 24.06
N LYS A 21 -37.04 26.71 23.40
CA LYS A 21 -36.36 27.80 22.70
C LYS A 21 -35.72 28.74 23.72
N SER A 22 -34.77 29.52 23.22
CA SER A 22 -34.47 30.91 23.57
C SER A 22 -33.05 31.13 24.10
N SER A 23 -32.27 31.73 23.21
CA SER A 23 -31.49 32.94 23.47
C SER A 23 -30.39 32.86 24.52
N HIS A 24 -29.13 32.99 24.09
CA HIS A 24 -28.27 34.06 24.58
C HIS A 24 -27.27 34.47 23.48
N ARG A 25 -27.47 35.70 22.99
CA ARG A 25 -26.49 36.51 22.27
C ARG A 25 -25.29 36.72 23.19
N PHE A 26 -24.08 36.51 22.72
CA PHE A 26 -22.95 37.30 23.20
C PHE A 26 -22.13 37.84 22.03
N ARG A 27 -21.79 39.11 22.20
CA ARG A 27 -21.37 40.07 21.20
C ARG A 27 -19.91 39.89 20.81
N PHE A 28 -19.67 40.21 19.55
CA PHE A 28 -18.40 40.66 18.99
C PHE A 28 -17.68 41.66 19.91
N LEU A 29 -16.40 41.41 20.14
CA LEU A 29 -15.42 42.44 20.46
C LEU A 29 -14.42 42.52 19.31
N SER A 30 -14.67 43.48 18.43
CA SER A 30 -13.72 44.03 17.49
C SER A 30 -12.60 44.74 18.26
N SER A 31 -11.35 44.38 17.99
CA SER A 31 -10.23 45.30 18.17
C SER A 31 -9.46 45.37 16.86
N SER A 32 -9.55 46.56 16.28
CA SER A 32 -8.82 47.03 15.11
C SER A 32 -7.42 47.45 15.54
N THR A 33 -6.39 46.91 14.90
CA THR A 33 -5.09 47.58 14.81
C THR A 33 -4.59 47.52 13.37
N ARG A 34 -4.40 48.71 12.81
CA ARG A 34 -3.99 49.01 11.44
C ARG A 34 -2.46 49.00 11.32
N CYS A 35 -2.02 48.69 10.11
CA CYS A 35 -0.74 49.06 9.47
C CYS A 35 0.53 48.27 9.83
N HIS A 36 1.09 47.54 8.85
CA HIS A 36 2.09 48.10 7.94
C HIS A 36 2.10 47.34 6.60
N ARG A 37 2.14 48.13 5.52
CA ARG A 37 2.14 47.73 4.12
C ARG A 37 3.61 47.62 3.69
N ALA A 38 4.11 46.40 3.46
CA ALA A 38 5.44 46.18 2.91
C ALA A 38 5.34 45.96 1.39
N GLN A 39 6.13 46.74 0.65
CA GLN A 39 6.21 46.79 -0.80
C GLN A 39 6.84 45.51 -1.37
N PHE A 40 6.30 45.02 -2.48
CA PHE A 40 6.93 43.98 -3.31
C PHE A 40 8.06 44.59 -4.16
N PRO A 41 9.24 43.96 -4.27
CA PRO A 41 10.20 44.28 -5.33
C PRO A 41 9.84 43.53 -6.62
N GLU A 42 9.97 44.23 -7.75
CA GLU A 42 9.85 43.72 -9.11
C GLU A 42 10.89 42.63 -9.46
N PRO A 43 10.62 41.80 -10.50
CA PRO A 43 11.47 40.67 -10.87
C PRO A 43 12.75 41.11 -11.59
N ILE A 44 13.88 40.55 -11.12
CA ILE A 44 15.21 40.71 -11.71
C ILE A 44 15.29 39.91 -13.02
N LYS A 45 15.65 40.58 -14.12
CA LYS A 45 16.09 39.99 -15.39
C LYS A 45 17.59 39.74 -15.36
N PHE A 46 18.05 38.56 -15.80
CA PHE A 46 19.41 38.27 -16.30
C PHE A 46 19.29 37.10 -17.31
N GLN A 47 19.47 37.32 -18.62
CA GLN A 47 20.69 37.47 -19.44
C GLN A 47 21.53 36.19 -19.65
N ASP A 48 21.33 35.68 -20.88
CA ASP A 48 22.02 34.79 -21.81
C ASP A 48 23.51 34.33 -21.67
N TYR A 49 23.71 33.15 -22.30
CA TYR A 49 24.90 32.48 -22.90
C TYR A 49 25.77 31.53 -22.04
N PRO A 50 26.44 30.48 -22.62
CA PRO A 50 26.45 30.01 -24.02
C PRO A 50 26.11 28.52 -24.27
N SER A 51 25.71 28.25 -25.51
CA SER A 51 25.47 26.94 -26.11
C SER A 51 26.77 26.15 -26.37
N GLY A 52 26.97 25.04 -25.67
CA GLY A 52 27.98 24.03 -25.98
C GLY A 52 27.33 22.71 -26.43
N LYS A 53 27.53 22.33 -27.70
CA LYS A 53 27.17 21.00 -28.22
C LYS A 53 28.21 19.96 -27.76
N PRO A 54 27.78 18.72 -27.43
CA PRO A 54 28.59 17.55 -27.72
C PRO A 54 27.83 16.50 -28.56
N GLY A 55 28.47 16.11 -29.67
CA GLY A 55 28.48 14.79 -30.30
C GLY A 55 27.17 13.99 -30.45
N LEU A 56 26.55 14.08 -31.62
CA LEU A 56 25.63 13.07 -32.15
C LEU A 56 26.41 11.80 -32.53
N LEU A 57 26.31 10.77 -31.70
CA LEU A 57 26.50 9.38 -32.14
C LEU A 57 25.20 8.94 -32.84
N HIS A 58 25.32 8.53 -34.10
CA HIS A 58 24.21 8.03 -34.91
C HIS A 58 23.58 6.76 -34.29
N PRO A 59 22.25 6.71 -34.07
CA PRO A 59 21.53 5.46 -33.81
C PRO A 59 21.09 4.77 -35.12
N PRO A 60 20.88 3.44 -35.12
CA PRO A 60 20.60 2.65 -36.32
C PRO A 60 19.22 2.95 -36.91
N LEU A 61 19.12 2.84 -38.24
CA LEU A 61 17.93 3.04 -39.07
C LEU A 61 16.83 2.01 -38.77
N PHE A 62 15.79 2.39 -38.03
CA PHE A 62 14.51 1.68 -38.04
C PHE A 62 13.32 2.66 -37.95
N PHE A 63 12.37 2.50 -38.90
CA PHE A 63 11.11 3.21 -39.15
C PHE A 63 11.17 4.71 -39.50
N ARG A 64 11.25 5.00 -40.81
CA ARG A 64 10.62 6.20 -41.41
C ARG A 64 9.28 5.78 -42.02
N THR A 65 8.17 6.02 -41.33
CA THR A 65 6.82 5.97 -41.91
C THR A 65 6.23 7.38 -41.88
N HIS A 66 5.63 7.82 -42.98
CA HIS A 66 5.12 9.18 -43.20
C HIS A 66 3.67 9.38 -42.74
N SER A 67 3.14 8.58 -41.80
CA SER A 67 1.83 8.86 -41.19
C SER A 67 1.94 10.07 -40.24
N PRO A 68 1.14 11.14 -40.42
CA PRO A 68 1.12 12.31 -39.53
C PRO A 68 0.56 11.98 -38.12
N HIS A 69 -0.20 10.90 -38.00
CA HIS A 69 -0.67 10.38 -36.71
C HIS A 69 0.40 9.52 -36.03
N PHE A 70 1.16 8.71 -36.78
CA PHE A 70 2.21 7.83 -36.26
C PHE A 70 3.48 8.58 -35.83
N THR A 71 3.90 9.61 -36.59
CA THR A 71 5.10 10.42 -36.28
C THR A 71 4.98 11.22 -34.99
N LYS A 72 3.76 11.56 -34.54
CA LYS A 72 3.54 12.22 -33.24
C LYS A 72 3.80 11.32 -32.03
N PHE A 73 3.75 10.00 -32.18
CA PHE A 73 3.94 9.04 -31.08
C PHE A 73 5.34 8.40 -31.07
N GLY A 74 6.06 8.39 -32.19
CA GLY A 74 7.43 7.86 -32.27
C GLY A 74 8.45 8.57 -31.36
N ALA A 75 8.17 9.79 -30.92
CA ALA A 75 9.02 10.52 -29.97
C ALA A 75 8.96 9.97 -28.53
N LEU A 76 7.93 9.19 -28.16
CA LEU A 76 7.77 8.58 -26.83
C LEU A 76 8.41 7.19 -26.71
N CYS A 77 8.79 6.56 -27.83
CA CYS A 77 9.34 5.19 -27.85
C CYS A 77 10.87 5.12 -27.90
N SER A 78 11.58 6.25 -27.85
CA SER A 78 13.06 6.28 -27.80
C SER A 78 13.64 6.05 -26.39
N GLY A 79 12.79 5.82 -25.38
CA GLY A 79 13.16 5.26 -24.08
C GLY A 79 12.44 3.92 -23.88
N GLY A 80 13.16 2.82 -24.03
CA GLY A 80 12.59 1.48 -23.97
C GLY A 80 11.96 1.15 -22.61
N TYR A 81 10.64 1.16 -22.52
CA TYR A 81 9.88 0.43 -21.51
C TYR A 81 8.58 -0.11 -22.13
N PRO A 82 8.43 -1.44 -22.29
CA PRO A 82 7.16 -2.01 -22.72
C PRO A 82 6.09 -1.81 -21.63
N TYR A 83 4.85 -1.54 -22.05
CA TYR A 83 3.67 -1.67 -21.22
C TYR A 83 3.58 -3.14 -20.73
N SER A 84 4.08 -3.42 -19.53
CA SER A 84 3.96 -4.73 -18.91
C SER A 84 2.82 -4.74 -17.90
N THR A 85 1.65 -5.18 -18.34
CA THR A 85 0.56 -5.66 -17.48
C THR A 85 0.68 -7.18 -17.36
N LYS A 86 1.71 -7.67 -16.66
CA LYS A 86 1.74 -9.06 -16.19
C LYS A 86 1.92 -9.10 -14.69
N VAL A 87 0.87 -9.57 -14.02
CA VAL A 87 0.93 -10.17 -12.69
C VAL A 87 1.80 -11.43 -12.83
N GLU A 88 2.96 -11.43 -12.18
CA GLU A 88 3.83 -12.60 -12.12
C GLU A 88 3.15 -13.70 -11.29
N ASN A 89 2.59 -14.70 -11.97
CA ASN A 89 2.36 -16.01 -11.38
C ASN A 89 3.56 -16.89 -11.71
N GLY A 90 4.35 -17.21 -10.67
CA GLY A 90 5.49 -18.11 -10.75
C GLY A 90 5.05 -19.55 -11.02
N GLY A 91 5.67 -20.15 -12.04
CA GLY A 91 5.56 -21.56 -12.38
C GLY A 91 6.63 -21.92 -13.40
N SER A 92 7.75 -22.43 -12.90
CA SER A 92 8.85 -22.96 -13.70
C SER A 92 8.44 -24.23 -14.44
N CYS A 93 8.67 -24.31 -15.75
CA CYS A 93 8.88 -25.59 -16.41
C CYS A 93 9.89 -25.40 -17.55
N SER A 94 11.01 -26.09 -17.41
CA SER A 94 12.13 -26.19 -18.33
C SER A 94 11.85 -27.23 -19.42
N THR A 95 12.08 -26.89 -20.68
CA THR A 95 12.44 -27.89 -21.70
C THR A 95 13.28 -27.24 -22.80
N SER A 96 14.53 -27.69 -22.86
CA SER A 96 15.51 -27.51 -23.93
C SER A 96 15.14 -28.35 -25.16
N MET A 97 15.33 -27.81 -26.37
CA MET A 97 15.73 -28.64 -27.51
C MET A 97 16.36 -27.80 -28.62
N GLU A 98 17.39 -28.41 -29.21
CA GLU A 98 18.46 -27.84 -30.00
C GLU A 98 18.11 -27.57 -31.48
N SER A 99 18.99 -26.78 -32.09
CA SER A 99 19.11 -26.44 -33.50
C SER A 99 19.40 -27.63 -34.42
N MET A 100 18.84 -27.63 -35.63
CA MET A 100 19.53 -28.07 -36.84
C MET A 100 19.11 -27.19 -38.02
N GLY A 101 20.11 -26.76 -38.79
CA GLY A 101 19.90 -26.07 -40.06
C GLY A 101 19.79 -27.06 -41.23
N ASP A 102 19.35 -26.55 -42.37
CA ASP A 102 19.90 -26.91 -43.68
C ASP A 102 19.43 -25.88 -44.73
N GLU A 103 20.35 -25.51 -45.60
CA GLU A 103 20.24 -24.57 -46.73
C GLU A 103 19.95 -25.36 -48.06
N PRO A 104 19.77 -24.72 -49.24
CA PRO A 104 18.58 -24.90 -50.07
C PRO A 104 18.78 -25.74 -51.34
N CYS A 105 17.68 -26.25 -51.90
CA CYS A 105 17.63 -26.80 -53.26
C CYS A 105 16.91 -25.85 -54.22
N TYR A 106 17.60 -25.43 -55.27
CA TYR A 106 17.06 -24.75 -56.44
C TYR A 106 16.46 -25.78 -57.42
N LEU A 107 15.21 -25.61 -57.84
CA LEU A 107 14.71 -26.08 -59.15
C LEU A 107 13.62 -25.12 -59.70
N GLU A 108 13.99 -24.52 -60.83
CA GLU A 108 13.25 -24.03 -61.99
C GLU A 108 11.85 -23.38 -61.85
N ALA A 109 11.83 -22.11 -62.24
CA ALA A 109 10.68 -21.32 -62.61
C ALA A 109 10.26 -21.63 -64.06
N ASP A 110 8.96 -21.76 -64.32
CA ASP A 110 8.27 -21.03 -65.39
C ASP A 110 6.78 -21.45 -65.47
N SER A 111 5.92 -20.62 -64.86
CA SER A 111 4.47 -20.47 -65.21
C SER A 111 3.68 -19.54 -64.25
N LEU A 112 4.32 -18.80 -63.34
CA LEU A 112 3.63 -17.89 -62.41
C LEU A 112 4.06 -16.40 -62.49
N LYS A 113 4.89 -16.03 -63.48
CA LYS A 113 5.51 -14.69 -63.60
C LYS A 113 4.56 -13.53 -63.93
N SER A 114 3.30 -13.77 -64.31
CA SER A 114 2.37 -12.67 -64.66
C SER A 114 1.44 -12.21 -63.52
N VAL A 115 1.51 -12.86 -62.35
CA VAL A 115 0.74 -12.46 -61.16
C VAL A 115 1.63 -11.79 -60.10
N SER A 116 2.95 -12.01 -60.14
CA SER A 116 3.88 -11.61 -59.09
C SER A 116 4.32 -10.13 -59.07
N GLU A 117 4.26 -9.41 -60.20
CA GLU A 117 4.73 -8.02 -60.26
C GLU A 117 3.79 -7.02 -59.56
N ASN A 118 2.47 -7.29 -59.51
CA ASN A 118 1.51 -6.41 -58.81
C ASN A 118 1.37 -6.72 -57.30
N LEU A 119 1.91 -7.85 -56.82
CA LEU A 119 1.78 -8.28 -55.42
C LEU A 119 2.86 -7.70 -54.50
N LEU A 120 4.04 -7.34 -55.03
CA LEU A 120 5.15 -6.77 -54.25
C LEU A 120 4.97 -5.28 -53.91
N ASP A 121 4.01 -4.61 -54.57
CA ASP A 121 3.80 -3.16 -54.55
C ASP A 121 3.05 -2.62 -53.30
N PHE A 122 2.50 -3.51 -52.47
CA PHE A 122 1.75 -3.10 -51.26
C PHE A 122 2.58 -3.12 -49.98
N SER A 123 3.71 -3.84 -49.96
CA SER A 123 4.56 -3.97 -48.76
C SER A 123 5.32 -2.70 -48.38
N GLY A 124 5.52 -1.79 -49.34
CA GLY A 124 6.25 -0.52 -49.18
C GLY A 124 5.39 0.73 -49.27
N ARG A 125 4.06 0.61 -49.46
CA ARG A 125 3.14 1.75 -49.57
C ARG A 125 2.77 2.33 -48.22
N ASP A 126 2.53 3.65 -48.17
CA ASP A 126 2.14 4.32 -46.92
C ASP A 126 0.75 3.83 -46.48
N PRO A 127 0.61 3.32 -45.24
CA PRO A 127 -0.68 2.91 -44.70
C PRO A 127 -1.79 3.97 -44.76
N VAL A 128 -1.44 5.26 -44.73
CA VAL A 128 -2.39 6.37 -44.84
C VAL A 128 -2.98 6.46 -46.25
N GLU A 129 -2.16 6.20 -47.27
CA GLU A 129 -2.62 6.17 -48.66
C GLU A 129 -3.54 4.98 -48.89
N ILE A 130 -3.17 3.79 -48.38
CA ILE A 130 -4.01 2.59 -48.47
C ILE A 130 -5.34 2.81 -47.75
N TYR A 131 -5.34 3.43 -46.56
CA TYR A 131 -6.57 3.78 -45.85
C TYR A 131 -7.39 4.83 -46.61
N GLY A 132 -6.75 5.83 -47.22
CA GLY A 132 -7.40 6.82 -48.08
C GLY A 132 -8.09 6.19 -49.30
N GLU A 133 -7.46 5.22 -49.95
CA GLU A 133 -8.06 4.42 -51.05
C GLU A 133 -9.29 3.63 -50.57
N LEU A 134 -9.18 2.99 -49.40
CA LEU A 134 -10.31 2.29 -48.76
C LEU A 134 -11.46 3.25 -48.43
N ARG A 135 -11.18 4.49 -48.03
CA ARG A 135 -12.21 5.49 -47.74
C ARG A 135 -12.90 6.01 -49.01
N GLY A 136 -12.16 6.18 -50.11
CA GLY A 136 -12.66 6.72 -51.38
C GLY A 136 -13.45 5.73 -52.24
N SER A 137 -13.35 4.44 -51.97
CA SER A 137 -13.95 3.36 -52.77
C SER A 137 -15.46 3.22 -52.51
N LYS A 138 -16.28 3.44 -53.56
CA LYS A 138 -17.76 3.36 -53.48
C LYS A 138 -18.37 2.06 -54.06
N LYS A 139 -17.57 1.06 -54.45
CA LYS A 139 -18.09 -0.14 -55.14
C LYS A 139 -17.53 -1.45 -54.59
N SER A 140 -18.45 -2.31 -54.15
CA SER A 140 -18.20 -3.73 -53.90
C SER A 140 -18.00 -4.47 -55.24
N ILE A 141 -16.76 -4.85 -55.54
CA ILE A 141 -16.45 -5.80 -56.63
C ILE A 141 -16.80 -7.21 -56.13
N LYS A 142 -17.35 -8.08 -57.01
CA LYS A 142 -17.68 -9.48 -56.66
C LYS A 142 -16.40 -10.25 -56.27
N LYS A 143 -16.25 -10.55 -54.98
CA LYS A 143 -15.15 -11.35 -54.40
C LYS A 143 -15.53 -12.83 -54.37
N THR A 144 -14.55 -13.74 -54.48
CA THR A 144 -14.84 -15.17 -54.40
C THR A 144 -15.11 -15.59 -52.94
N ARG A 145 -15.87 -16.67 -52.75
CA ARG A 145 -16.18 -17.19 -51.40
C ARG A 145 -14.91 -17.66 -50.67
N ALA A 146 -13.94 -18.20 -51.41
CA ALA A 146 -12.66 -18.66 -50.87
C ALA A 146 -11.81 -17.50 -50.33
N ASP A 147 -11.72 -16.37 -51.05
CA ASP A 147 -11.02 -15.17 -50.58
C ASP A 147 -11.65 -14.60 -49.30
N TRP A 148 -12.98 -14.69 -49.19
CA TRP A 148 -13.73 -14.22 -48.03
C TRP A 148 -13.44 -15.07 -46.79
N ASP A 149 -13.41 -16.40 -46.94
CA ASP A 149 -13.09 -17.32 -45.85
C ASP A 149 -11.64 -17.15 -45.37
N ALA A 150 -10.68 -17.03 -46.30
CA ALA A 150 -9.27 -16.84 -45.99
C ALA A 150 -8.99 -15.51 -45.27
N CYS A 151 -9.53 -14.38 -45.76
CA CYS A 151 -9.35 -13.10 -45.08
C CYS A 151 -10.05 -13.06 -43.71
N ASN A 152 -11.19 -13.74 -43.53
CA ASN A 152 -11.82 -13.85 -42.22
C ASN A 152 -10.95 -14.60 -41.22
N GLU A 153 -10.23 -15.63 -41.67
CA GLU A 153 -9.27 -16.35 -40.83
C GLU A 153 -8.12 -15.42 -40.40
N ILE A 154 -7.60 -14.59 -41.31
CA ILE A 154 -6.58 -13.58 -41.00
C ILE A 154 -7.10 -12.56 -39.99
N PHE A 155 -8.28 -11.99 -40.18
CA PHE A 155 -8.86 -11.03 -39.23
C PHE A 155 -9.20 -11.67 -37.87
N ARG A 156 -9.59 -12.95 -37.84
CA ARG A 156 -9.75 -13.71 -36.59
C ARG A 156 -8.42 -13.92 -35.87
N SER A 157 -7.34 -14.18 -36.62
CA SER A 157 -5.97 -14.25 -36.07
C SER A 157 -5.56 -12.90 -35.50
N PHE A 158 -5.75 -11.82 -36.28
CA PHE A 158 -5.44 -10.45 -35.88
C PHE A 158 -6.22 -10.01 -34.62
N ALA A 159 -7.51 -10.32 -34.52
CA ALA A 159 -8.33 -10.04 -33.33
C ALA A 159 -7.85 -10.78 -32.07
N LYS A 160 -7.13 -11.90 -32.22
CA LYS A 160 -6.55 -12.70 -31.14
C LYS A 160 -5.07 -12.41 -30.91
N SER A 161 -4.44 -11.57 -31.73
CA SER A 161 -3.02 -11.25 -31.62
C SER A 161 -2.72 -10.47 -30.34
N GLY A 162 -1.87 -11.06 -29.49
CA GLY A 162 -1.35 -10.39 -28.31
C GLY A 162 -0.45 -9.20 -28.67
N TRP A 163 0.28 -9.27 -29.79
CA TRP A 163 1.12 -8.17 -30.27
C TRP A 163 0.26 -6.98 -30.72
N ALA A 164 -0.73 -7.21 -31.58
CA ALA A 164 -1.59 -6.15 -32.09
C ALA A 164 -2.46 -5.52 -30.99
N SER A 165 -3.00 -6.32 -30.07
CA SER A 165 -3.77 -5.84 -28.92
C SER A 165 -2.91 -4.94 -28.00
N ASN A 166 -1.65 -5.32 -27.74
CA ASN A 166 -0.73 -4.50 -26.94
C ASN A 166 -0.38 -3.18 -27.65
N GLN A 167 -0.16 -3.20 -28.96
CA GLN A 167 0.10 -1.96 -29.73
C GLN A 167 -1.15 -1.07 -29.78
N ALA A 168 -2.35 -1.65 -29.82
CA ALA A 168 -3.61 -0.91 -29.80
C ALA A 168 -3.78 -0.10 -28.50
N LEU A 169 -3.22 -0.55 -27.37
CA LEU A 169 -3.22 0.22 -26.12
C LEU A 169 -2.48 1.56 -26.26
N ALA A 170 -1.43 1.63 -27.09
CA ALA A 170 -0.67 2.86 -27.32
C ALA A 170 -1.49 3.94 -28.03
N ILE A 171 -2.55 3.55 -28.76
CA ILE A 171 -3.52 4.46 -29.39
C ILE A 171 -4.83 4.56 -28.59
N TYR A 172 -4.83 4.15 -27.31
CA TYR A 172 -6.00 4.19 -26.42
C TYR A 172 -7.18 3.31 -26.86
N ILE A 173 -6.90 2.21 -27.56
CA ILE A 173 -7.88 1.15 -27.81
C ILE A 173 -7.67 0.05 -26.76
N GLY A 174 -8.61 -0.07 -25.82
CA GLY A 174 -8.54 -1.05 -24.73
C GLY A 174 -8.57 -2.50 -25.23
N ALA A 175 -7.84 -3.40 -24.56
CA ALA A 175 -7.72 -4.81 -24.94
C ALA A 175 -9.08 -5.56 -25.03
N SER A 176 -10.07 -5.17 -24.22
CA SER A 176 -11.43 -5.72 -24.28
C SER A 176 -12.23 -5.22 -25.49
N PHE A 177 -11.96 -3.99 -25.96
CA PHE A 177 -12.62 -3.39 -27.11
C PHE A 177 -11.91 -3.74 -28.42
N PHE A 178 -10.62 -4.05 -28.39
CA PHE A 178 -9.81 -4.38 -29.56
C PHE A 178 -10.45 -5.44 -30.48
N PRO A 179 -10.92 -6.61 -30.00
CA PRO A 179 -11.58 -7.58 -30.87
C PRO A 179 -12.86 -7.03 -31.53
N THR A 180 -13.63 -6.20 -30.83
CA THR A 180 -14.83 -5.54 -31.37
C THR A 180 -14.48 -4.52 -32.46
N ALA A 181 -13.43 -3.73 -32.24
CA ALA A 181 -12.91 -2.80 -33.23
C ALA A 181 -12.40 -3.54 -34.48
N VAL A 182 -11.68 -4.66 -34.30
CA VAL A 182 -11.20 -5.50 -35.41
C VAL A 182 -12.36 -6.10 -36.23
N ILE A 183 -13.46 -6.52 -35.59
CA ILE A 183 -14.64 -7.02 -36.32
C ILE A 183 -15.26 -5.91 -37.19
N LYS A 184 -15.34 -4.68 -36.69
CA LYS A 184 -15.85 -3.53 -37.46
C LYS A 184 -14.89 -3.14 -38.58
N PHE A 185 -13.58 -3.14 -38.30
CA PHE A 185 -12.53 -2.89 -39.28
C PHE A 185 -12.54 -3.93 -40.39
N SER A 186 -12.68 -5.21 -40.07
CA SER A 186 -12.79 -6.29 -41.05
C SER A 186 -13.95 -6.04 -42.01
N LYS A 187 -15.14 -5.70 -41.50
CA LYS A 187 -16.30 -5.35 -42.35
C LYS A 187 -16.01 -4.15 -43.24
N PHE A 188 -15.45 -3.07 -42.70
CA PHE A 188 -15.06 -1.89 -43.47
C PHE A 188 -14.05 -2.22 -44.57
N PHE A 189 -12.98 -2.93 -44.21
CA PHE A 189 -11.94 -3.37 -45.13
C PHE A 189 -12.56 -4.20 -46.25
N PHE A 190 -13.39 -5.20 -45.92
CA PHE A 190 -14.03 -6.03 -46.93
C PHE A 190 -15.00 -5.27 -47.85
N MET A 191 -15.75 -4.28 -47.34
CA MET A 191 -16.69 -3.53 -48.17
C MET A 191 -15.99 -2.59 -49.15
N ASN A 192 -14.80 -2.10 -48.81
CA ASN A 192 -14.14 -1.04 -49.56
C ASN A 192 -12.84 -1.44 -50.27
N SER A 193 -12.26 -2.62 -49.98
CA SER A 193 -11.01 -3.09 -50.60
C SER A 193 -11.16 -3.46 -52.08
N ASN A 194 -10.15 -3.10 -52.88
CA ASN A 194 -9.95 -3.63 -54.23
C ASN A 194 -9.50 -5.11 -54.21
N THR A 195 -9.71 -5.82 -55.32
CA THR A 195 -9.40 -7.25 -55.52
C THR A 195 -7.92 -7.56 -55.32
N ASP A 196 -7.02 -6.65 -55.72
CA ASP A 196 -5.57 -6.85 -55.63
C ASP A 196 -5.08 -6.80 -54.17
N LEU A 197 -5.62 -5.87 -53.38
CA LEU A 197 -5.33 -5.74 -51.94
C LEU A 197 -5.78 -6.98 -51.16
N VAL A 198 -6.94 -7.55 -51.54
CA VAL A 198 -7.45 -8.79 -50.94
C VAL A 198 -6.56 -9.98 -51.30
N LYS A 199 -6.16 -10.11 -52.57
CA LYS A 199 -5.23 -11.17 -53.00
C LYS A 199 -3.88 -11.07 -52.31
N TYR A 200 -3.37 -9.84 -52.12
CA TYR A 200 -2.14 -9.61 -51.35
C TYR A 200 -2.30 -10.06 -49.90
N LEU A 201 -3.38 -9.65 -49.22
CA LEU A 201 -3.64 -10.09 -47.85
C LEU A 201 -3.77 -11.61 -47.73
N VAL A 202 -4.48 -12.26 -48.67
CA VAL A 202 -4.59 -13.72 -48.72
C VAL A 202 -3.22 -14.39 -48.94
N SER A 203 -2.34 -13.79 -49.74
CA SER A 203 -0.99 -14.33 -49.98
C SER A 203 -0.10 -14.31 -48.73
N LEU A 204 -0.33 -13.37 -47.80
CA LEU A 204 0.39 -13.31 -46.53
C LEU A 204 -0.08 -14.36 -45.52
N GLY A 205 -1.34 -14.83 -45.63
CA GLY A 205 -1.94 -15.76 -44.69
C GLY A 205 -2.06 -15.22 -43.24
N PRO A 206 -2.50 -16.04 -42.28
CA PRO A 206 -2.54 -15.69 -40.87
C PRO A 206 -1.11 -15.76 -40.27
N SER A 207 -0.35 -14.68 -40.44
CA SER A 207 1.08 -14.58 -40.11
C SER A 207 1.40 -13.26 -39.42
N HIS A 208 2.58 -13.14 -38.81
CA HIS A 208 3.00 -11.87 -38.18
C HIS A 208 3.11 -10.74 -39.21
N GLU A 209 3.40 -11.07 -40.46
CA GLU A 209 3.49 -10.15 -41.60
C GLU A 209 2.13 -9.52 -41.92
N SER A 210 1.05 -10.32 -41.93
CA SER A 210 -0.30 -9.75 -42.13
C SER A 210 -0.76 -8.90 -40.95
N GLU A 211 -0.37 -9.23 -39.72
CA GLU A 211 -0.63 -8.37 -38.55
C GLU A 211 0.09 -7.02 -38.65
N LYS A 212 1.37 -7.01 -39.04
CA LYS A 212 2.16 -5.78 -39.24
C LYS A 212 1.61 -4.94 -40.39
N PHE A 213 1.09 -5.55 -41.43
CA PHE A 213 0.47 -4.86 -42.55
C PHE A 213 -0.89 -4.24 -42.18
N LEU A 214 -1.75 -4.99 -41.50
CA LEU A 214 -3.10 -4.53 -41.14
C LEU A 214 -3.10 -3.49 -40.02
N PHE A 215 -2.16 -3.57 -39.07
CA PHE A 215 -2.21 -2.74 -37.86
C PHE A 215 -2.15 -1.23 -38.14
N PRO A 216 -1.24 -0.68 -38.97
CA PRO A 216 -1.23 0.74 -39.28
C PRO A 216 -2.52 1.23 -39.97
N ILE A 217 -3.13 0.42 -40.85
CA ILE A 217 -4.40 0.74 -41.51
C ILE A 217 -5.55 0.73 -40.48
N PHE A 218 -5.53 -0.24 -39.56
CA PHE A 218 -6.46 -0.35 -38.44
C PHE A 218 -6.38 0.87 -37.51
N VAL A 219 -5.20 1.43 -37.29
CA VAL A 219 -5.01 2.65 -36.46
C VAL A 219 -5.74 3.83 -37.07
N GLU A 220 -5.56 4.10 -38.36
CA GLU A 220 -6.23 5.20 -39.07
C GLU A 220 -7.76 5.02 -39.04
N PHE A 221 -8.24 3.80 -39.28
CA PHE A 221 -9.65 3.44 -39.13
C PHE A 221 -10.19 3.75 -37.72
N CYS A 222 -9.44 3.41 -36.68
CA CYS A 222 -9.88 3.62 -35.30
C CYS A 222 -9.97 5.11 -34.94
N PHE A 223 -9.06 5.95 -35.45
CA PHE A 223 -9.10 7.39 -35.21
C PHE A 223 -10.32 8.08 -35.84
N GLU A 224 -10.77 7.61 -37.00
CA GLU A 224 -11.97 8.15 -37.67
C GLU A 224 -13.28 7.58 -37.10
N GLU A 225 -13.35 6.27 -36.87
CA GLU A 225 -14.61 5.59 -36.49
C GLU A 225 -14.86 5.54 -34.98
N PHE A 226 -13.79 5.60 -34.16
CA PHE A 226 -13.89 5.52 -32.69
C PHE A 226 -13.24 6.70 -31.96
N PRO A 227 -13.37 7.97 -32.41
CA PRO A 227 -12.73 9.11 -31.74
C PRO A 227 -13.25 9.31 -30.31
N ASP A 228 -14.53 9.08 -30.07
CA ASP A 228 -15.14 9.22 -28.75
C ASP A 228 -14.67 8.12 -27.78
N GLU A 229 -14.52 6.89 -28.26
CA GLU A 229 -14.02 5.76 -27.45
C GLU A 229 -12.55 5.97 -27.07
N ILE A 230 -11.72 6.38 -28.04
CA ILE A 230 -10.30 6.75 -27.81
C ILE A 230 -10.21 7.88 -26.79
N LYS A 231 -11.02 8.94 -26.95
CA LYS A 231 -11.06 10.08 -26.01
C LYS A 231 -11.48 9.64 -24.61
N ARG A 232 -12.49 8.78 -24.50
CA ARG A 232 -12.99 8.24 -23.24
C ARG A 232 -11.95 7.36 -22.56
N PHE A 233 -11.35 6.42 -23.29
CA PHE A 233 -10.31 5.54 -22.76
C PHE A 233 -9.08 6.34 -22.34
N ARG A 234 -8.67 7.34 -23.13
CA ARG A 234 -7.60 8.27 -22.77
C ARG A 234 -7.89 9.02 -21.47
N SER A 235 -9.06 9.65 -21.35
CA SER A 235 -9.50 10.32 -20.12
C SER A 235 -9.46 9.38 -18.90
N MET A 236 -9.91 8.14 -19.10
CA MET A 236 -9.86 7.10 -18.07
C MET A 236 -8.42 6.75 -17.65
N ILE A 237 -7.50 6.57 -18.61
CA ILE A 237 -6.07 6.32 -18.31
C ILE A 237 -5.44 7.51 -17.59
N GLU A 238 -5.71 8.73 -18.04
CA GLU A 238 -5.20 9.96 -17.41
C GLU A 238 -5.69 10.08 -15.95
N SER A 239 -6.94 9.70 -15.66
CA SER A 239 -7.48 9.68 -14.29
C SER A 239 -6.88 8.59 -13.38
N ALA A 240 -6.26 7.55 -13.95
CA ALA A 240 -5.57 6.49 -13.24
C ALA A 240 -4.03 6.63 -13.26
N ASP A 241 -3.52 7.79 -13.70
CA ASP A 241 -2.09 8.05 -13.76
C ASP A 241 -1.55 8.46 -12.38
N LEU A 242 -0.76 7.56 -11.78
CA LEU A 242 -0.10 7.75 -10.50
C LEU A 242 1.43 7.90 -10.64
N THR A 243 1.94 8.23 -11.83
CA THR A 243 3.39 8.28 -12.12
C THR A 243 4.12 9.40 -11.37
N LYS A 244 3.43 10.49 -11.02
CA LYS A 244 4.02 11.66 -10.35
C LYS A 244 3.36 11.94 -9.00
N PRO A 245 3.53 11.08 -7.98
CA PRO A 245 2.82 11.22 -6.71
C PRO A 245 3.18 12.48 -5.93
N HIS A 246 4.35 13.08 -6.17
CA HIS A 246 4.75 14.33 -5.52
C HIS A 246 3.87 15.53 -5.93
N THR A 247 3.20 15.49 -7.09
CA THR A 247 2.34 16.59 -7.57
C THR A 247 1.00 16.64 -6.85
N TRP A 248 0.60 15.56 -6.16
CA TRP A 248 -0.64 15.49 -5.39
C TRP A 248 -0.63 16.43 -4.17
N PHE A 249 0.56 16.90 -3.79
CA PHE A 249 0.77 17.77 -2.63
C PHE A 249 1.38 19.12 -3.05
N PRO A 250 0.68 19.94 -3.84
CA PRO A 250 1.24 21.17 -4.42
C PRO A 250 1.71 22.15 -3.34
N PHE A 251 1.00 22.23 -2.22
CA PHE A 251 1.36 23.10 -1.11
C PHE A 251 2.62 22.63 -0.36
N ALA A 252 2.86 21.32 -0.26
CA ALA A 252 4.11 20.80 0.29
C ALA A 252 5.28 21.08 -0.67
N ARG A 253 5.04 21.04 -1.98
CA ARG A 253 6.03 21.41 -3.02
C ARG A 253 6.34 22.90 -3.07
N ALA A 254 5.39 23.75 -2.70
CA ALA A 254 5.58 25.19 -2.64
C ALA A 254 6.48 25.64 -1.46
N MET A 255 6.76 24.73 -0.51
CA MET A 255 7.62 24.99 0.65
C MET A 255 9.01 24.43 0.41
N LYS A 256 10.02 25.11 0.96
CA LYS A 256 11.37 24.53 1.07
C LYS A 256 11.42 23.65 2.30
N ARG A 257 11.49 22.33 2.11
CA ARG A 257 11.51 21.35 3.21
C ARG A 257 12.91 20.74 3.35
N LYS A 258 13.28 20.46 4.60
CA LYS A 258 14.53 19.78 4.95
C LYS A 258 14.23 18.41 5.51
N ILE A 259 14.76 17.37 4.87
CA ILE A 259 14.62 15.97 5.27
C ILE A 259 15.87 15.57 6.06
N ILE A 260 15.69 15.13 7.31
CA ILE A 260 16.76 14.59 8.15
C ILE A 260 16.55 13.09 8.30
N TYR A 261 17.39 12.29 7.66
CA TYR A 261 17.33 10.84 7.74
C TYR A 261 18.19 10.31 8.87
N HIS A 262 17.57 9.81 9.93
CA HIS A 262 18.22 9.14 11.05
C HIS A 262 18.34 7.63 10.74
N CYS A 263 19.47 7.27 10.13
CA CYS A 263 19.79 5.92 9.69
C CYS A 263 20.46 5.10 10.79
N GLY A 264 19.92 3.94 11.14
CA GLY A 264 20.61 3.01 12.02
C GLY A 264 19.77 1.80 12.43
N PRO A 265 20.37 0.80 13.09
CA PRO A 265 19.67 -0.39 13.53
C PRO A 265 18.67 -0.08 14.67
N THR A 266 17.95 -1.09 15.14
CA THR A 266 17.17 -0.96 16.38
C THR A 266 18.11 -0.70 17.56
N ASN A 267 17.63 0.06 18.56
CA ASN A 267 18.40 0.40 19.76
C ASN A 267 19.66 1.27 19.52
N SER A 268 19.62 2.18 18.55
CA SER A 268 20.70 3.13 18.22
C SER A 268 20.44 4.59 18.66
N GLY A 269 19.25 4.87 19.20
CA GLY A 269 18.89 6.22 19.64
C GLY A 269 18.41 7.16 18.54
N LYS A 270 18.29 6.68 17.29
CA LYS A 270 17.76 7.45 16.15
C LYS A 270 16.44 8.19 16.48
N THR A 271 15.45 7.48 17.00
CA THR A 271 14.13 8.02 17.34
C THR A 271 14.19 8.99 18.53
N TYR A 272 15.13 8.80 19.46
CA TYR A 272 15.26 9.68 20.63
C TYR A 272 15.66 11.09 20.20
N ASN A 273 16.64 11.22 19.30
CA ASN A 273 17.09 12.52 18.81
C ASN A 273 16.01 13.23 17.99
N ALA A 274 15.28 12.51 17.15
CA ALA A 274 14.14 13.06 16.41
C ALA A 274 13.03 13.54 17.36
N LEU A 275 12.70 12.76 18.39
CA LEU A 275 11.70 13.13 19.40
C LEU A 275 12.12 14.34 20.23
N GLN A 276 13.42 14.49 20.53
CA GLN A 276 13.92 15.68 21.23
C GLN A 276 13.65 16.94 20.40
N ARG A 277 14.03 16.91 19.12
CA ARG A 277 13.78 18.03 18.21
C ARG A 277 12.29 18.34 18.03
N PHE A 278 11.44 17.30 18.01
CA PHE A 278 9.98 17.43 18.02
C PHE A 278 9.46 18.14 19.28
N MET A 279 9.97 17.81 20.46
CA MET A 279 9.56 18.46 21.72
C MET A 279 10.02 19.93 21.81
N GLU A 280 11.16 20.27 21.20
CA GLU A 280 11.69 21.64 21.15
C GLU A 280 10.94 22.54 20.15
N ALA A 281 10.20 21.96 19.18
CA ALA A 281 9.45 22.70 18.18
C ALA A 281 8.23 23.42 18.78
N LYS A 282 7.76 24.51 18.15
CA LYS A 282 6.54 25.21 18.62
C LYS A 282 5.29 24.41 18.25
N LYS A 283 5.28 23.81 17.05
CA LYS A 283 4.23 22.93 16.56
C LYS A 283 4.86 21.71 15.88
N GLY A 284 4.47 20.51 16.32
CA GLY A 284 5.09 19.28 15.84
C GLY A 284 4.10 18.14 15.62
N ILE A 285 4.43 17.22 14.71
CA ILE A 285 3.69 15.99 14.49
C ILE A 285 4.60 14.76 14.51
N TYR A 286 4.22 13.73 15.29
CA TYR A 286 4.89 12.43 15.32
C TYR A 286 4.00 11.38 14.67
N CYS A 287 4.49 10.76 13.59
CA CYS A 287 3.81 9.75 12.79
C CYS A 287 4.36 8.36 13.13
N SER A 288 3.50 7.54 13.71
CA SER A 288 3.86 6.23 14.25
C SER A 288 3.38 5.07 13.37
N PRO A 289 4.17 3.97 13.24
CA PRO A 289 3.71 2.74 12.59
C PRO A 289 2.57 2.05 13.36
N LEU A 290 2.47 2.30 14.67
CA LEU A 290 1.62 1.53 15.58
C LEU A 290 0.89 2.44 16.57
N ARG A 291 -0.34 2.06 16.91
CA ARG A 291 -1.14 2.74 17.94
C ARG A 291 -0.42 2.78 19.29
N LEU A 292 0.26 1.71 19.66
CA LEU A 292 0.99 1.60 20.93
C LEU A 292 2.07 2.67 21.07
N LEU A 293 2.87 2.88 20.02
CA LEU A 293 3.93 3.87 19.99
C LEU A 293 3.39 5.30 19.98
N ALA A 294 2.33 5.57 19.20
CA ALA A 294 1.66 6.87 19.24
C ALA A 294 1.19 7.21 20.66
N MET A 295 0.61 6.23 21.38
CA MET A 295 0.22 6.40 22.77
C MET A 295 1.41 6.55 23.72
N GLU A 296 2.50 5.80 23.53
CA GLU A 296 3.72 5.92 24.34
C GLU A 296 4.35 7.31 24.21
N VAL A 297 4.47 7.82 22.99
CA VAL A 297 4.98 9.17 22.73
C VAL A 297 4.03 10.22 23.31
N PHE A 298 2.72 10.06 23.13
CA PHE A 298 1.73 10.94 23.77
C PHE A 298 1.89 10.97 25.30
N ASP A 299 1.95 9.81 25.95
CA ASP A 299 2.06 9.70 27.41
C ASP A 299 3.39 10.34 27.90
N LYS A 300 4.50 10.06 27.21
CA LYS A 300 5.86 10.57 27.54
C LYS A 300 6.02 12.07 27.31
N VAL A 301 5.51 12.61 26.20
CA VAL A 301 5.68 14.02 25.85
C VAL A 301 4.87 14.90 26.81
N ASN A 302 3.65 14.47 27.15
CA ASN A 302 2.84 15.16 28.16
C ASN A 302 3.46 15.07 29.57
N SER A 303 4.08 13.95 29.95
CA SER A 303 4.75 13.84 31.26
C SER A 303 5.99 14.74 31.37
N LEU A 304 6.59 15.12 30.24
CA LEU A 304 7.69 16.08 30.15
C LEU A 304 7.21 17.54 30.04
N GLY A 305 5.90 17.79 30.15
CA GLY A 305 5.32 19.15 30.17
C GLY A 305 4.99 19.76 28.80
N VAL A 306 5.11 19.00 27.71
CA VAL A 306 4.73 19.46 26.36
C VAL A 306 3.31 18.98 26.03
N TYR A 307 2.38 19.92 25.84
CA TYR A 307 0.98 19.59 25.52
C TYR A 307 0.88 18.93 24.15
N CYS A 308 0.56 17.64 24.15
CA CYS A 308 0.50 16.81 22.96
C CYS A 308 -0.84 16.08 22.90
N SER A 309 -1.52 16.12 21.75
CA SER A 309 -2.78 15.42 21.50
C SER A 309 -2.52 14.06 20.84
N LEU A 310 -3.43 13.10 21.05
CA LEU A 310 -3.36 11.76 20.45
C LEU A 310 -4.37 11.63 19.32
N MET A 311 -3.92 11.22 18.14
CA MET A 311 -4.79 10.96 16.99
C MET A 311 -4.50 9.60 16.35
N THR A 312 -5.34 8.62 16.64
CA THR A 312 -5.33 7.30 15.99
C THR A 312 -6.67 7.05 15.32
N GLY A 313 -6.77 6.05 14.44
CA GLY A 313 -8.05 5.73 13.80
C GLY A 313 -9.18 5.42 14.80
N GLN A 314 -8.88 4.74 15.90
CA GLN A 314 -9.86 4.32 16.90
C GLN A 314 -10.00 5.30 18.08
N GLU A 315 -9.04 6.19 18.30
CA GLU A 315 -9.00 7.06 19.48
C GLU A 315 -8.41 8.43 19.16
N LYS A 316 -9.20 9.47 19.48
CA LYS A 316 -8.82 10.88 19.37
C LYS A 316 -8.90 11.50 20.77
N LYS A 317 -7.75 11.90 21.35
CA LYS A 317 -7.68 12.66 22.61
C LYS A 317 -7.13 14.05 22.30
N SER A 318 -7.98 15.07 22.43
CA SER A 318 -7.55 16.46 22.31
C SER A 318 -7.15 16.97 23.68
N VAL A 319 -5.92 17.47 23.77
CA VAL A 319 -5.42 18.20 24.94
C VAL A 319 -5.59 19.70 24.65
N PRO A 320 -6.22 20.48 25.55
CA PRO A 320 -6.38 21.93 25.35
C PRO A 320 -5.03 22.61 25.11
N PHE A 321 -4.99 23.58 24.17
CA PHE A 321 -3.80 24.37 23.83
C PHE A 321 -2.60 23.56 23.30
N SER A 322 -2.82 22.30 22.93
CA SER A 322 -1.80 21.41 22.37
C SER A 322 -1.36 21.84 20.98
N ASN A 323 -0.07 22.11 20.82
CA ASN A 323 0.54 22.37 19.51
C ASN A 323 1.25 21.12 18.95
N HIS A 324 1.36 20.06 19.75
CA HIS A 324 1.95 18.80 19.32
C HIS A 324 0.89 17.74 19.10
N VAL A 325 1.13 16.84 18.14
CA VAL A 325 0.24 15.71 17.88
C VAL A 325 1.06 14.44 17.71
N ALA A 326 0.72 13.40 18.46
CA ALA A 326 1.18 12.05 18.22
C ALA A 326 0.07 11.27 17.50
N CYS A 327 0.36 10.74 16.32
CA CYS A 327 -0.61 10.03 15.50
C CYS A 327 -0.08 8.72 14.91
N THR A 328 -0.98 7.85 14.47
CA THR A 328 -0.59 6.80 13.52
C THR A 328 -0.33 7.44 12.16
N VAL A 329 0.59 6.91 11.38
CA VAL A 329 1.01 7.49 10.09
C VAL A 329 -0.16 7.67 9.12
N GLU A 330 -1.15 6.77 9.14
CA GLU A 330 -2.36 6.89 8.30
C GLU A 330 -3.21 8.13 8.64
N MET A 331 -3.13 8.61 9.88
CA MET A 331 -3.92 9.75 10.37
C MET A 331 -3.18 11.08 10.21
N VAL A 332 -2.01 11.10 9.58
CA VAL A 332 -1.24 12.34 9.41
C VAL A 332 -2.04 13.37 8.61
N SER A 333 -2.04 14.62 9.10
CA SER A 333 -2.62 15.74 8.35
C SER A 333 -1.61 16.23 7.33
N THR A 334 -2.05 16.33 6.07
CA THR A 334 -1.29 16.96 4.99
C THR A 334 -1.73 18.41 4.77
N ASP A 335 -2.72 18.90 5.52
CA ASP A 335 -3.27 20.25 5.34
C ASP A 335 -2.67 21.26 6.31
N GLU A 336 -2.35 20.81 7.51
CA GLU A 336 -1.77 21.59 8.60
C GLU A 336 -0.28 21.87 8.39
N LEU A 337 0.15 23.08 8.75
CA LEU A 337 1.56 23.47 8.81
C LEU A 337 2.17 23.04 10.15
N TYR A 338 3.41 22.53 10.11
CA TYR A 338 4.19 22.13 11.28
C TYR A 338 5.62 22.67 11.18
N ASP A 339 6.29 22.91 12.31
CA ASP A 339 7.73 23.23 12.27
C ASP A 339 8.54 21.94 12.10
N VAL A 340 8.12 20.87 12.80
CA VAL A 340 8.80 19.57 12.82
C VAL A 340 7.82 18.43 12.64
N ALA A 341 8.12 17.55 11.69
CA ALA A 341 7.46 16.25 11.55
C ALA A 341 8.46 15.13 11.82
N VAL A 342 8.04 14.10 12.55
CA VAL A 342 8.83 12.87 12.75
C VAL A 342 8.05 11.71 12.14
N ILE A 343 8.66 10.98 11.20
CA ILE A 343 8.09 9.78 10.60
C ILE A 343 8.95 8.59 11.04
N ASP A 344 8.36 7.72 11.85
CA ASP A 344 9.05 6.58 12.44
C ASP A 344 8.90 5.30 11.58
N GLU A 345 9.88 4.41 11.69
CA GLU A 345 10.03 3.19 10.90
C GLU A 345 9.80 3.42 9.38
N ILE A 346 10.51 4.39 8.78
CA ILE A 346 10.31 4.81 7.38
C ILE A 346 10.44 3.67 6.36
N GLN A 347 11.20 2.60 6.67
CA GLN A 347 11.30 1.42 5.83
C GLN A 347 9.96 0.74 5.56
N MET A 348 8.94 0.97 6.41
CA MET A 348 7.57 0.49 6.20
C MET A 348 6.91 1.07 4.94
N MET A 349 7.50 2.06 4.28
CA MET A 349 7.06 2.49 2.94
C MET A 349 7.15 1.38 1.88
N SER A 350 7.97 0.35 2.11
CA SER A 350 8.03 -0.84 1.26
C SER A 350 6.97 -1.90 1.59
N ASP A 351 6.14 -1.68 2.62
CA ASP A 351 5.11 -2.64 3.03
C ASP A 351 4.05 -2.80 1.92
N PRO A 352 3.74 -4.04 1.49
CA PRO A 352 2.81 -4.28 0.39
C PRO A 352 1.41 -3.71 0.60
N CYS A 353 0.96 -3.57 1.84
CA CYS A 353 -0.44 -3.20 2.16
C CYS A 353 -0.55 -1.76 2.70
N ARG A 354 0.39 -1.34 3.55
CA ARG A 354 0.35 -0.06 4.28
C ARG A 354 1.38 0.95 3.80
N GLY A 355 2.30 0.57 2.91
CA GLY A 355 3.43 1.42 2.49
C GLY A 355 3.00 2.80 1.96
N TYR A 356 1.83 2.86 1.32
CA TYR A 356 1.25 4.12 0.83
C TYR A 356 1.14 5.21 1.90
N ALA A 357 0.92 4.85 3.17
CA ALA A 357 0.76 5.83 4.24
C ALA A 357 2.07 6.58 4.54
N TRP A 358 3.21 5.89 4.50
CA TRP A 358 4.54 6.51 4.64
C TRP A 358 4.90 7.35 3.43
N THR A 359 4.61 6.84 2.22
CA THR A 359 4.84 7.60 0.99
C THR A 359 4.03 8.90 0.99
N ARG A 360 2.76 8.84 1.38
CA ARG A 360 1.90 10.02 1.59
C ARG A 360 2.48 10.97 2.63
N ALA A 361 2.92 10.46 3.79
CA ALA A 361 3.47 11.30 4.85
C ALA A 361 4.75 12.03 4.38
N LEU A 362 5.68 11.31 3.74
CA LEU A 362 6.92 11.88 3.23
C LEU A 362 6.67 12.96 2.17
N LEU A 363 5.80 12.69 1.19
CA LEU A 363 5.55 13.60 0.07
C LEU A 363 4.67 14.79 0.47
N GLY A 364 3.71 14.58 1.38
CA GLY A 364 2.59 15.50 1.60
C GLY A 364 2.59 16.29 2.91
N VAL A 365 3.39 15.91 3.91
CA VAL A 365 3.44 16.69 5.16
C VAL A 365 4.07 18.06 4.89
N LYS A 366 3.37 19.10 5.33
CA LYS A 366 3.82 20.49 5.25
C LYS A 366 4.61 20.87 6.51
N ALA A 367 5.88 20.48 6.53
CA ALA A 367 6.78 20.81 7.64
C ALA A 367 8.12 21.35 7.14
N ASP A 368 8.70 22.28 7.92
CA ASP A 368 10.00 22.86 7.62
C ASP A 368 11.12 21.80 7.77
N GLU A 369 11.09 21.03 8.88
CA GLU A 369 11.99 19.90 9.12
C GLU A 369 11.22 18.57 9.23
N ILE A 370 11.58 17.59 8.41
CA ILE A 370 11.00 16.24 8.41
C ILE A 370 12.08 15.24 8.81
N HIS A 371 11.94 14.67 10.00
CA HIS A 371 12.84 13.68 10.57
C HIS A 371 12.34 12.27 10.25
N LEU A 372 13.09 11.53 9.43
CA LEU A 372 12.81 10.14 9.10
C LEU A 372 13.64 9.23 10.00
N CYS A 373 13.02 8.28 10.69
CA CYS A 373 13.74 7.29 11.49
C CYS A 373 13.59 5.92 10.86
N GLY A 374 14.70 5.25 10.55
CA GLY A 374 14.64 3.90 9.98
C GLY A 374 16.00 3.25 9.82
N ASP A 375 15.99 2.10 9.17
CA ASP A 375 17.20 1.37 8.75
C ASP A 375 17.66 1.85 7.35
N PRO A 376 18.81 1.39 6.82
CA PRO A 376 19.35 1.89 5.55
C PRO A 376 18.62 1.38 4.29
N SER A 377 17.67 0.44 4.41
CA SER A 377 17.09 -0.28 3.26
C SER A 377 16.37 0.63 2.25
N VAL A 378 15.73 1.71 2.71
CA VAL A 378 14.97 2.64 1.86
C VAL A 378 15.69 3.96 1.56
N LEU A 379 16.91 4.13 2.08
CA LEU A 379 17.65 5.39 1.99
C LEU A 379 17.90 5.82 0.53
N SER A 380 18.20 4.87 -0.36
CA SER A 380 18.43 5.16 -1.77
C SER A 380 17.18 5.69 -2.49
N ILE A 381 15.99 5.16 -2.16
CA ILE A 381 14.72 5.65 -2.67
C ILE A 381 14.42 7.03 -2.11
N VAL A 382 14.61 7.25 -0.81
CA VAL A 382 14.43 8.59 -0.22
C VAL A 382 15.34 9.61 -0.89
N ARG A 383 16.59 9.25 -1.22
CA ARG A 383 17.51 10.12 -1.98
C ARG A 383 17.01 10.42 -3.40
N LYS A 384 16.35 9.47 -4.08
CA LYS A 384 15.71 9.71 -5.38
C LYS A 384 14.50 10.65 -5.23
N ILE A 385 13.63 10.38 -4.27
CA ILE A 385 12.46 11.21 -3.97
C ILE A 385 12.87 12.64 -3.65
N CYS A 386 13.88 12.86 -2.77
CA CYS A 386 14.35 14.21 -2.41
C CYS A 386 14.89 14.97 -3.64
N ARG A 387 15.60 14.28 -4.56
CA ARG A 387 16.07 14.89 -5.81
C ARG A 387 14.94 15.29 -6.75
N GLU A 388 13.93 14.45 -6.91
CA GLU A 388 12.74 14.76 -7.73
C GLU A 388 11.91 15.90 -7.16
N THR A 389 11.83 15.97 -5.84
CA THR A 389 11.00 16.92 -5.11
C THR A 389 11.68 18.26 -4.83
N GLY A 390 13.00 18.32 -4.95
CA GLY A 390 13.82 19.49 -4.60
C GLY A 390 14.02 19.70 -3.09
N ASP A 391 13.76 18.68 -2.26
CA ASP A 391 13.93 18.77 -0.80
C ASP A 391 15.41 18.57 -0.39
N ASP A 392 15.87 19.32 0.61
CA ASP A 392 17.25 19.21 1.13
C ASP A 392 17.38 17.95 2.01
N LEU A 393 18.27 17.01 1.68
CA LEU A 393 18.48 15.77 2.44
C LEU A 393 19.76 15.81 3.31
N VAL A 394 19.61 15.52 4.60
CA VAL A 394 20.71 15.36 5.57
C VAL A 394 20.68 13.96 6.18
N GLU A 395 21.73 13.18 5.96
CA GLU A 395 21.85 11.82 6.46
C GLU A 395 22.62 11.81 7.80
N LYS A 396 22.06 11.19 8.84
CA LYS A 396 22.67 11.00 10.16
C LYS A 396 22.75 9.51 10.47
N ASN A 397 23.97 8.99 10.62
CA ASN A 397 24.20 7.57 10.91
C ASN A 397 24.29 7.34 12.43
N TYR A 398 23.72 6.22 12.88
CA TYR A 398 23.64 5.82 14.28
C TYR A 398 24.05 4.35 14.44
N ASP A 399 24.97 4.10 15.35
CA ASP A 399 25.36 2.75 15.76
C ASP A 399 24.57 2.29 16.99
N ARG A 400 24.55 0.98 17.20
CA ARG A 400 23.83 0.36 18.32
C ARG A 400 24.49 0.73 19.66
N PHE A 401 23.70 1.08 20.68
CA PHE A 401 24.25 1.48 21.99
C PHE A 401 24.95 0.36 22.77
N LYS A 402 24.43 -0.86 22.66
CA LYS A 402 24.95 -2.06 23.35
C LYS A 402 25.15 -3.17 22.34
N PRO A 403 26.24 -3.94 22.40
CA PRO A 403 26.47 -5.03 21.45
C PRO A 403 25.36 -6.08 21.56
N LEU A 404 25.06 -6.72 20.43
CA LEU A 404 24.20 -7.89 20.34
C LEU A 404 25.10 -9.09 20.10
N VAL A 405 25.12 -10.04 21.03
CA VAL A 405 25.97 -11.23 20.98
C VAL A 405 25.11 -12.46 20.74
N VAL A 406 25.52 -13.29 19.79
CA VAL A 406 24.90 -14.60 19.55
C VAL A 406 25.55 -15.59 20.51
N GLU A 407 24.76 -16.27 21.35
CA GLU A 407 25.30 -17.30 22.23
C GLU A 407 25.74 -18.53 21.42
N ALA A 408 26.90 -19.10 21.75
CA ALA A 408 27.40 -20.32 21.11
C ALA A 408 26.58 -21.57 21.50
N LYS A 409 25.89 -21.53 22.65
CA LYS A 409 25.03 -22.60 23.12
C LYS A 409 23.57 -22.24 22.89
N THR A 410 22.82 -23.15 22.28
CA THR A 410 21.36 -23.08 22.20
C THR A 410 20.74 -23.54 23.52
N LEU A 411 19.40 -23.53 23.61
CA LEU A 411 18.70 -24.16 24.73
C LEU A 411 18.69 -25.71 24.63
N MET A 412 19.35 -26.30 23.61
CA MET A 412 19.44 -27.75 23.39
C MET A 412 18.07 -28.43 23.29
N GLY A 413 17.07 -27.72 22.78
CA GLY A 413 15.69 -28.21 22.72
C GLY A 413 14.95 -28.27 24.06
N ASP A 414 15.57 -27.84 25.17
CA ASP A 414 15.01 -27.92 26.51
C ASP A 414 14.63 -26.54 27.07
N LEU A 415 13.33 -26.33 27.26
CA LEU A 415 12.77 -25.10 27.83
C LEU A 415 13.10 -24.93 29.33
N LYS A 416 13.64 -25.94 30.00
CA LYS A 416 14.19 -25.78 31.38
C LYS A 416 15.38 -24.84 31.45
N ASN A 417 16.05 -24.59 30.32
CA ASN A 417 17.20 -23.70 30.23
C ASN A 417 16.82 -22.22 30.06
N VAL A 418 15.52 -21.91 30.08
CA VAL A 418 15.01 -20.54 30.12
C VAL A 418 15.43 -19.87 31.44
N ARG A 419 15.74 -18.57 31.37
CA ARG A 419 16.22 -17.76 32.49
C ARG A 419 15.42 -16.47 32.60
N SER A 420 15.44 -15.85 33.78
CA SER A 420 14.86 -14.53 34.01
C SER A 420 15.41 -13.49 33.01
N GLY A 421 14.49 -12.76 32.37
CA GLY A 421 14.78 -11.78 31.31
C GLY A 421 14.83 -12.36 29.90
N ASP A 422 14.56 -13.66 29.71
CA ASP A 422 14.43 -14.27 28.40
C ASP A 422 13.12 -13.88 27.72
N CYS A 423 13.19 -13.67 26.41
CA CYS A 423 12.05 -13.52 25.52
C CYS A 423 12.06 -14.66 24.50
N VAL A 424 11.15 -15.63 24.66
CA VAL A 424 10.99 -16.74 23.72
C VAL A 424 10.03 -16.31 22.61
N VAL A 425 10.51 -16.33 21.36
CA VAL A 425 9.78 -15.85 20.19
C VAL A 425 9.27 -17.03 19.38
N ALA A 426 7.95 -17.11 19.22
CA ALA A 426 7.25 -18.13 18.43
C ALA A 426 6.34 -17.47 17.39
N PHE A 427 6.10 -18.14 16.25
CA PHE A 427 5.43 -17.52 15.10
C PHE A 427 3.96 -17.91 14.95
N SER A 428 3.43 -18.77 15.83
CA SER A 428 2.00 -19.06 15.92
C SER A 428 1.43 -18.81 17.31
N ARG A 429 0.15 -18.39 17.36
CA ARG A 429 -0.59 -18.22 18.62
C ARG A 429 -0.61 -19.52 19.44
N ARG A 430 -0.74 -20.65 18.75
CA ARG A 430 -0.73 -21.98 19.36
C ARG A 430 0.61 -22.26 20.04
N GLU A 431 1.72 -22.08 19.33
CA GLU A 431 3.08 -22.27 19.90
C GLU A 431 3.32 -21.37 21.11
N ILE A 432 2.86 -20.11 21.07
CA ILE A 432 3.01 -19.17 22.20
C ILE A 432 2.41 -19.74 23.48
N PHE A 433 1.18 -20.28 23.43
CA PHE A 433 0.55 -20.86 24.60
C PHE A 433 1.15 -22.22 25.00
N GLU A 434 1.57 -23.04 24.02
CA GLU A 434 2.28 -24.29 24.30
C GLU A 434 3.61 -24.03 25.03
N VAL A 435 4.38 -23.05 24.57
CA VAL A 435 5.65 -22.63 25.19
C VAL A 435 5.41 -22.01 26.57
N LYS A 436 4.40 -21.14 26.73
CA LYS A 436 4.01 -20.57 28.04
C LYS A 436 3.78 -21.70 29.05
N LEU A 437 2.88 -22.62 28.72
CA LEU A 437 2.49 -23.73 29.60
C LEU A 437 3.67 -24.67 29.89
N ALA A 438 4.53 -24.92 28.89
CA ALA A 438 5.72 -25.75 29.08
C ALA A 438 6.72 -25.10 30.05
N ILE A 439 7.00 -23.81 29.91
CA ILE A 439 7.93 -23.10 30.82
C ILE A 439 7.37 -23.07 32.23
N GLU A 440 6.11 -22.69 32.42
CA GLU A 440 5.49 -22.60 33.76
C GLU A 440 5.32 -23.97 34.45
N LYS A 441 5.27 -25.06 33.67
CA LYS A 441 5.20 -26.44 34.20
C LYS A 441 6.59 -27.01 34.53
N LEU A 442 7.59 -26.70 33.71
CA LEU A 442 8.93 -27.28 33.80
C LEU A 442 9.89 -26.47 34.68
N THR A 443 9.58 -25.19 34.93
CA THR A 443 10.41 -24.24 35.66
C THR A 443 9.58 -23.49 36.69
N GLU A 444 10.25 -22.75 37.58
CA GLU A 444 9.60 -21.87 38.56
C GLU A 444 9.26 -20.48 37.97
N HIS A 445 9.55 -20.25 36.69
CA HIS A 445 9.33 -18.97 36.02
C HIS A 445 7.86 -18.75 35.65
N ARG A 446 7.41 -17.49 35.70
CA ARG A 446 6.08 -17.08 35.23
C ARG A 446 6.20 -16.30 33.93
N CYS A 447 5.33 -16.60 32.98
CA CYS A 447 5.43 -16.07 31.63
C CYS A 447 4.42 -14.95 31.38
N CYS A 448 4.90 -13.80 30.89
CA CYS A 448 4.07 -12.83 30.18
C CYS A 448 3.85 -13.27 28.73
N VAL A 449 2.70 -12.89 28.14
CA VAL A 449 2.38 -13.24 26.75
C VAL A 449 2.07 -12.02 25.89
N ILE A 450 2.72 -11.92 24.72
CA ILE A 450 2.49 -10.83 23.75
C ILE A 450 2.38 -11.35 22.32
N TYR A 451 1.22 -11.22 21.69
CA TYR A 451 1.02 -11.49 20.26
C TYR A 451 0.18 -10.39 19.58
N GLY A 452 0.22 -10.34 18.24
CA GLY A 452 -0.32 -9.22 17.46
C GLY A 452 -1.82 -8.93 17.64
N ALA A 453 -2.64 -9.97 17.81
CA ALA A 453 -4.09 -9.83 17.98
C ALA A 453 -4.51 -9.27 19.35
N LEU A 454 -3.61 -9.26 20.34
CA LEU A 454 -3.91 -8.73 21.66
C LEU A 454 -4.23 -7.23 21.62
N PRO A 455 -5.25 -6.78 22.38
CA PRO A 455 -5.53 -5.36 22.58
C PRO A 455 -4.29 -4.57 22.98
N PRO A 456 -4.09 -3.34 22.47
CA PRO A 456 -2.97 -2.48 22.86
C PRO A 456 -2.86 -2.32 24.39
N GLU A 457 -3.98 -2.16 25.08
CA GLU A 457 -4.04 -1.98 26.52
C GLU A 457 -3.52 -3.23 27.27
N THR A 458 -3.87 -4.43 26.80
CA THR A 458 -3.38 -5.70 27.34
C THR A 458 -1.89 -5.89 27.05
N ARG A 459 -1.42 -5.56 25.85
CA ARG A 459 0.01 -5.63 25.51
C ARG A 459 0.86 -4.70 26.38
N ARG A 460 0.37 -3.48 26.64
CA ARG A 460 1.03 -2.54 27.57
C ARG A 460 1.06 -3.09 28.99
N HIS A 461 -0.03 -3.69 29.44
CA HIS A 461 -0.11 -4.30 30.78
C HIS A 461 0.89 -5.46 30.92
N GLN A 462 0.94 -6.38 29.95
CA GLN A 462 1.89 -7.50 29.93
C GLN A 462 3.35 -7.01 29.85
N ALA A 463 3.63 -5.98 29.06
CA ALA A 463 4.95 -5.36 29.00
C ALA A 463 5.35 -4.70 30.34
N ALA A 464 4.40 -4.05 31.02
CA ALA A 464 4.64 -3.44 32.33
C ALA A 464 4.94 -4.50 33.39
N LEU A 465 4.22 -5.62 33.40
CA LEU A 465 4.51 -6.77 34.26
C LEU A 465 5.93 -7.29 34.00
N PHE A 466 6.27 -7.63 32.76
CA PHE A 466 7.60 -8.15 32.42
C PHE A 466 8.76 -7.20 32.77
N ASN A 467 8.53 -5.88 32.68
CA ASN A 467 9.57 -4.89 32.94
C ASN A 467 9.79 -4.61 34.43
N ASP A 468 8.83 -4.93 35.28
CA ASP A 468 8.87 -4.66 36.71
C ASP A 468 9.63 -5.78 37.43
N PRO A 469 10.79 -5.47 38.04
CA PRO A 469 11.65 -6.48 38.65
C PRO A 469 11.11 -7.04 39.98
N GLU A 470 10.10 -6.39 40.57
CA GLU A 470 9.56 -6.74 41.90
C GLU A 470 8.43 -7.78 41.83
N ASN A 471 8.09 -8.28 40.63
CA ASN A 471 7.05 -9.28 40.45
C ASN A 471 7.59 -10.63 39.97
N GLU A 472 6.72 -11.64 39.99
CA GLU A 472 7.06 -13.03 39.63
C GLU A 472 7.18 -13.27 38.12
N TYR A 473 6.75 -12.31 37.28
CA TYR A 473 6.67 -12.47 35.82
C TYR A 473 7.97 -12.05 35.13
N ASP A 474 8.93 -12.97 35.10
CA ASP A 474 10.30 -12.70 34.68
C ASP A 474 10.66 -13.24 33.28
N VAL A 475 9.76 -13.97 32.62
CA VAL A 475 9.93 -14.49 31.25
C VAL A 475 8.85 -13.93 30.32
N LEU A 476 9.20 -13.67 29.07
CA LEU A 476 8.26 -13.23 28.03
C LEU A 476 8.16 -14.28 26.92
N VAL A 477 6.94 -14.69 26.58
CA VAL A 477 6.66 -15.48 25.37
C VAL A 477 5.91 -14.61 24.38
N ALA A 478 6.43 -14.46 23.16
CA ALA A 478 5.89 -13.49 22.24
C ALA A 478 5.94 -13.89 20.77
N SER A 479 5.12 -13.21 19.95
CA SER A 479 5.25 -13.25 18.49
C SER A 479 6.22 -12.18 17.99
N ASP A 480 6.45 -12.17 16.68
CA ASP A 480 7.09 -11.07 15.95
C ASP A 480 6.54 -9.65 16.25
N ALA A 481 5.38 -9.54 16.89
CA ALA A 481 4.81 -8.30 17.39
C ALA A 481 5.74 -7.54 18.37
N VAL A 482 6.69 -8.21 19.02
CA VAL A 482 7.71 -7.51 19.87
C VAL A 482 8.78 -6.80 19.05
N GLY A 483 8.91 -7.15 17.76
CA GLY A 483 9.83 -6.50 16.83
C GLY A 483 9.58 -5.00 16.71
N MET A 484 8.38 -4.52 17.04
CA MET A 484 8.02 -3.10 17.00
C MET A 484 7.03 -2.70 18.11
N GLY A 485 7.24 -1.50 18.64
CA GLY A 485 6.20 -0.78 19.38
C GLY A 485 5.93 -1.12 20.84
N LEU A 486 6.87 -1.76 21.52
CA LEU A 486 6.92 -1.81 22.98
C LEU A 486 8.37 -1.59 23.46
N ASN A 487 8.50 -0.88 24.59
CA ASN A 487 9.75 -0.81 25.32
C ASN A 487 9.82 -1.97 26.32
N LEU A 488 10.67 -2.96 26.03
CA LEU A 488 10.82 -4.19 26.81
C LEU A 488 12.26 -4.34 27.30
N ASN A 489 12.44 -4.73 28.56
CA ASN A 489 13.73 -4.96 29.21
C ASN A 489 14.20 -6.40 28.99
N ILE A 490 14.42 -6.79 27.73
CA ILE A 490 14.84 -8.15 27.36
C ILE A 490 16.36 -8.31 27.53
N ARG A 491 16.77 -9.37 28.23
CA ARG A 491 18.18 -9.80 28.32
C ARG A 491 18.58 -10.59 27.08
N ARG A 492 17.81 -11.63 26.79
CA ARG A 492 18.11 -12.62 25.76
C ARG A 492 16.87 -12.91 24.93
N VAL A 493 17.02 -12.85 23.60
CA VAL A 493 15.99 -13.32 22.67
C VAL A 493 16.27 -14.77 22.31
N VAL A 494 15.27 -15.63 22.47
CA VAL A 494 15.36 -17.04 22.10
C VAL A 494 14.36 -17.31 20.99
N PHE A 495 14.83 -17.66 19.79
CA PHE A 495 13.93 -18.08 18.72
C PHE A 495 13.48 -19.53 18.95
N TYR A 496 12.17 -19.74 19.12
CA TYR A 496 11.58 -21.06 19.27
C TYR A 496 11.75 -21.88 17.97
N SER A 497 11.56 -21.23 16.84
CA SER A 497 11.88 -21.71 15.49
C SER A 497 12.27 -20.51 14.63
N LEU A 498 12.95 -20.73 13.49
CA LEU A 498 13.19 -19.69 12.46
C LEU A 498 12.37 -19.90 11.19
N SER A 499 11.24 -20.58 11.31
CA SER A 499 10.29 -20.84 10.24
C SER A 499 8.90 -20.34 10.62
N LYS A 500 8.18 -19.72 9.68
CA LYS A 500 6.83 -19.18 9.91
C LYS A 500 5.88 -19.50 8.76
N TYR A 501 4.60 -19.57 9.08
CA TYR A 501 3.55 -19.70 8.07
C TYR A 501 3.24 -18.33 7.43
N ASN A 502 3.37 -18.22 6.11
CA ASN A 502 3.09 -16.96 5.39
C ASN A 502 1.63 -16.82 4.93
N GLY A 503 0.78 -17.82 5.18
CA GLY A 503 -0.59 -17.89 4.65
C GLY A 503 -0.79 -19.02 3.63
N ASP A 504 0.30 -19.51 3.03
CA ASP A 504 0.28 -20.60 2.05
C ASP A 504 1.17 -21.76 2.50
N LYS A 505 2.43 -21.47 2.84
CA LYS A 505 3.43 -22.47 3.23
C LYS A 505 4.31 -21.98 4.38
N ILE A 506 5.04 -22.93 4.98
CA ILE A 506 6.07 -22.61 5.97
C ILE A 506 7.29 -22.11 5.20
N VAL A 507 7.77 -20.92 5.57
CA VAL A 507 8.93 -20.25 4.96
C VAL A 507 9.89 -19.79 6.05
N PRO A 508 11.20 -19.70 5.76
CA PRO A 508 12.15 -19.15 6.71
C PRO A 508 11.84 -17.67 7.02
N VAL A 509 12.10 -17.26 8.26
CA VAL A 509 11.86 -15.88 8.71
C VAL A 509 12.88 -14.96 8.02
N PRO A 510 12.45 -13.86 7.37
CA PRO A 510 13.38 -12.96 6.67
C PRO A 510 14.42 -12.33 7.60
N ALA A 511 15.65 -12.15 7.10
CA ALA A 511 16.76 -11.58 7.88
C ALA A 511 16.44 -10.21 8.50
N SER A 512 15.68 -9.35 7.80
CA SER A 512 15.22 -8.06 8.33
C SER A 512 14.36 -8.21 9.59
N GLN A 513 13.44 -9.19 9.58
CA GLN A 513 12.57 -9.49 10.72
C GLN A 513 13.37 -10.11 11.87
N VAL A 514 14.30 -11.02 11.58
CA VAL A 514 15.21 -11.61 12.59
C VAL A 514 16.01 -10.51 13.30
N LYS A 515 16.64 -9.60 12.54
CA LYS A 515 17.39 -8.45 13.10
C LYS A 515 16.50 -7.54 13.95
N GLN A 516 15.27 -7.29 13.51
CA GLN A 516 14.33 -6.43 14.23
C GLN A 516 13.93 -7.03 15.59
N ILE A 517 13.70 -8.35 15.63
CA ILE A 517 13.34 -9.10 16.84
C ILE A 517 14.55 -9.24 17.76
N ALA A 518 15.66 -9.82 17.27
CA ALA A 518 16.88 -10.02 18.05
C ALA A 518 17.43 -8.69 18.60
N GLY A 519 17.29 -7.62 17.83
CA GLY A 519 17.70 -6.29 18.22
C GLY A 519 16.93 -5.69 19.41
N ARG A 520 15.86 -6.34 19.90
CA ARG A 520 15.13 -5.97 21.12
C ARG A 520 15.87 -6.36 22.40
N ALA A 521 16.85 -7.25 22.35
CA ALA A 521 17.70 -7.56 23.50
C ALA A 521 18.64 -6.39 23.84
N GLY A 522 18.87 -6.13 25.13
CA GLY A 522 19.87 -5.15 25.57
C GLY A 522 19.54 -3.70 25.23
N ARG A 523 18.27 -3.29 25.33
CA ARG A 523 17.85 -1.89 25.06
C ARG A 523 18.53 -0.86 25.97
N ARG A 524 18.64 0.39 25.51
CA ARG A 524 19.06 1.53 26.34
C ARG A 524 18.12 1.67 27.53
N GLY A 525 18.67 1.75 28.74
CA GLY A 525 17.90 1.75 29.99
C GLY A 525 17.63 0.35 30.57
N SER A 526 17.96 -0.72 29.85
CA SER A 526 17.92 -2.08 30.40
C SER A 526 19.03 -2.28 31.43
N ARG A 527 18.71 -3.01 32.51
CA ARG A 527 19.63 -3.46 33.56
C ARG A 527 20.75 -4.38 33.05
N PHE A 528 20.57 -4.97 31.87
CA PHE A 528 21.53 -5.92 31.30
C PHE A 528 22.62 -5.20 30.51
N PRO A 529 23.92 -5.51 30.71
CA PRO A 529 25.03 -4.81 30.06
C PRO A 529 25.09 -5.04 28.55
N GLU A 530 24.73 -6.25 28.11
CA GLU A 530 24.71 -6.67 26.71
C GLU A 530 23.36 -7.31 26.35
N GLY A 531 23.05 -7.35 25.05
CA GLY A 531 21.91 -8.09 24.53
C GLY A 531 22.35 -9.44 23.98
N LEU A 532 21.68 -10.52 24.39
CA LEU A 532 21.96 -11.87 23.93
C LEU A 532 20.90 -12.34 22.94
N THR A 533 21.27 -13.22 22.01
CA THR A 533 20.31 -13.92 21.14
C THR A 533 20.76 -15.35 20.88
N THR A 534 19.81 -16.27 20.83
CA THR A 534 20.07 -17.69 20.57
C THR A 534 18.81 -18.37 20.01
N THR A 535 18.88 -19.66 19.73
CA THR A 535 17.78 -20.50 19.23
C THR A 535 17.45 -21.60 20.23
N LEU A 536 16.25 -22.16 20.13
CA LEU A 536 15.88 -23.36 20.89
C LEU A 536 16.61 -24.59 20.34
N GLN A 537 16.53 -24.81 19.02
CA GLN A 537 17.14 -25.93 18.30
C GLN A 537 18.52 -25.55 17.74
N LEU A 538 19.43 -26.52 17.67
CA LEU A 538 20.78 -26.32 17.13
C LEU A 538 20.76 -26.00 15.63
N ASP A 539 19.88 -26.67 14.89
CA ASP A 539 19.77 -26.54 13.43
C ASP A 539 19.46 -25.11 12.96
N ASP A 540 18.76 -24.33 13.80
CA ASP A 540 18.39 -22.94 13.50
C ASP A 540 19.53 -21.94 13.79
N LEU A 541 20.56 -22.32 14.55
CA LEU A 541 21.60 -21.38 15.02
C LEU A 541 22.44 -20.81 13.88
N GLU A 542 22.78 -21.64 12.89
CA GLU A 542 23.57 -21.20 11.74
C GLU A 542 22.81 -20.16 10.90
N TYR A 543 21.52 -20.41 10.65
CA TYR A 543 20.66 -19.48 9.92
C TYR A 543 20.48 -18.15 10.69
N LEU A 544 20.39 -18.18 12.03
CA LEU A 544 20.38 -16.97 12.85
C LEU A 544 21.65 -16.13 12.64
N ILE A 545 22.82 -16.78 12.68
CA ILE A 545 24.12 -16.11 12.50
C ILE A 545 24.20 -15.48 11.10
N GLU A 546 23.79 -16.22 10.07
CA GLU A 546 23.74 -15.72 8.70
C GLU A 546 22.84 -14.47 8.58
N CYS A 547 21.61 -14.55 9.12
CA CYS A 547 20.66 -13.46 9.10
C CYS A 547 21.18 -12.18 9.76
N LEU A 548 21.91 -12.30 10.88
CA LEU A 548 22.46 -11.16 11.60
C LEU A 548 23.68 -10.54 10.90
N LYS A 549 24.48 -11.35 10.18
CA LYS A 549 25.65 -10.89 9.40
C LYS A 549 25.27 -10.29 8.05
N LYS A 550 24.20 -10.77 7.41
CA LYS A 550 23.73 -10.26 6.11
C LYS A 550 23.54 -8.73 6.18
N PRO A 551 23.90 -7.91 5.18
CA PRO A 551 23.51 -6.50 5.14
C PRO A 551 21.98 -6.34 5.01
N PHE A 552 21.46 -5.11 5.11
CA PHE A 552 20.06 -4.85 4.78
C PHE A 552 19.87 -4.91 3.27
N ASP A 553 18.84 -5.64 2.83
CA ASP A 553 18.48 -5.68 1.42
C ASP A 553 17.95 -4.30 1.00
N GLU A 554 18.42 -3.78 -0.13
CA GLU A 554 17.97 -2.49 -0.66
C GLU A 554 16.56 -2.62 -1.23
N VAL A 555 15.66 -1.74 -0.78
CA VAL A 555 14.30 -1.66 -1.31
C VAL A 555 14.35 -1.00 -2.69
N LYS A 556 13.66 -1.61 -3.66
CA LYS A 556 13.59 -1.12 -5.04
C LYS A 556 12.37 -0.25 -5.33
N LYS A 557 11.25 -0.52 -4.65
CA LYS A 557 9.96 0.16 -4.89
C LYS A 557 9.22 0.42 -3.58
N VAL A 558 8.38 1.46 -3.57
CA VAL A 558 7.58 1.87 -2.40
C VAL A 558 6.10 1.98 -2.72
N GLY A 559 5.26 1.81 -1.71
CA GLY A 559 3.82 1.68 -1.89
C GLY A 559 3.14 3.00 -2.26
N LEU A 560 2.17 2.94 -3.16
CA LEU A 560 1.19 3.98 -3.45
C LEU A 560 -0.22 3.42 -3.35
N PHE A 561 -1.17 4.30 -3.04
CA PHE A 561 -2.59 3.99 -3.10
C PHE A 561 -3.35 5.27 -3.48
N PRO A 562 -4.37 5.20 -4.36
CA PRO A 562 -5.11 6.37 -4.79
C PRO A 562 -5.93 7.00 -3.67
N PHE A 563 -6.09 8.32 -3.74
CA PHE A 563 -7.04 9.06 -2.91
C PHE A 563 -8.48 8.87 -3.38
N PHE A 564 -9.43 9.21 -2.51
CA PHE A 564 -10.85 9.09 -2.83
C PHE A 564 -11.21 9.90 -4.09
N GLU A 565 -10.69 11.12 -4.20
CA GLU A 565 -10.94 12.02 -5.33
C GLU A 565 -10.46 11.43 -6.66
N GLN A 566 -9.33 10.70 -6.65
CA GLN A 566 -8.84 10.01 -7.85
C GLN A 566 -9.74 8.84 -8.24
N VAL A 567 -10.21 8.09 -7.24
CA VAL A 567 -11.16 6.98 -7.44
C VAL A 567 -12.52 7.51 -7.92
N GLU A 568 -12.97 8.66 -7.42
CA GLU A 568 -14.20 9.34 -7.82
C GLU A 568 -14.12 9.86 -9.26
N LEU A 569 -13.02 10.53 -9.64
CA LEU A 569 -12.78 10.95 -11.01
C LEU A 569 -12.80 9.77 -11.99
N PHE A 570 -12.19 8.65 -11.59
CA PHE A 570 -12.21 7.41 -12.37
C PHE A 570 -13.63 6.81 -12.44
N ALA A 571 -14.39 6.85 -11.34
CA ALA A 571 -15.79 6.41 -11.29
C ALA A 571 -16.68 7.17 -12.26
N GLY A 572 -16.45 8.49 -12.40
CA GLY A 572 -17.18 9.33 -13.36
C GLY A 572 -17.06 8.85 -14.81
N GLN A 573 -15.98 8.15 -15.18
CA GLN A 573 -15.81 7.58 -16.52
C GLN A 573 -16.56 6.26 -16.73
N LEU A 574 -16.93 5.58 -15.63
CA LEU A 574 -17.51 4.22 -15.60
C LEU A 574 -18.79 4.17 -14.74
N PRO A 575 -19.88 4.85 -15.16
CA PRO A 575 -21.07 5.06 -14.32
C PRO A 575 -21.84 3.78 -13.96
N ASN A 576 -21.66 2.69 -14.71
CA ASN A 576 -22.38 1.42 -14.51
C ASN A 576 -21.54 0.34 -13.82
N SER A 577 -20.32 0.66 -13.37
CA SER A 577 -19.48 -0.32 -12.69
C SER A 577 -19.70 -0.34 -11.18
N THR A 578 -19.67 -1.54 -10.61
CA THR A 578 -19.73 -1.71 -9.16
C THR A 578 -18.42 -1.24 -8.51
N PHE A 579 -18.44 -0.88 -7.23
CA PHE A 579 -17.22 -0.43 -6.54
C PHE A 579 -16.07 -1.46 -6.59
N PRO A 580 -16.31 -2.78 -6.42
CA PRO A 580 -15.26 -3.78 -6.60
C PRO A 580 -14.66 -3.83 -8.02
N GLU A 581 -15.52 -3.80 -9.05
CA GLU A 581 -15.08 -3.73 -10.45
C GLU A 581 -14.27 -2.48 -10.72
N LEU A 582 -14.65 -1.36 -10.12
CA LEU A 582 -13.96 -0.10 -10.24
C LEU A 582 -12.54 -0.20 -9.67
N LEU A 583 -12.36 -0.78 -8.47
CA LEU A 583 -11.03 -0.99 -7.89
C LEU A 583 -10.17 -1.94 -8.74
N GLU A 584 -10.79 -2.96 -9.34
CA GLU A 584 -10.10 -3.88 -10.25
C GLU A 584 -9.65 -3.19 -11.54
N LYS A 585 -10.55 -2.44 -12.19
CA LYS A 585 -10.24 -1.65 -13.40
C LYS A 585 -9.23 -0.55 -13.11
N PHE A 586 -9.31 0.11 -11.96
CA PHE A 586 -8.34 1.10 -11.54
C PHE A 586 -6.96 0.45 -11.41
N GLY A 587 -6.86 -0.67 -10.66
CA GLY A 587 -5.60 -1.38 -10.49
C GLY A 587 -5.00 -1.93 -11.78
N GLY A 588 -5.84 -2.39 -12.72
CA GLY A 588 -5.40 -2.90 -14.02
C GLY A 588 -4.94 -1.84 -15.02
N ASN A 589 -5.48 -0.62 -14.91
CA ASN A 589 -5.16 0.49 -15.82
C ASN A 589 -4.23 1.54 -15.21
N CYS A 590 -3.88 1.41 -13.94
CA CYS A 590 -3.05 2.37 -13.23
C CYS A 590 -1.63 2.42 -13.80
N ARG A 591 -1.14 3.64 -14.07
CA ARG A 591 0.25 3.88 -14.47
C ARG A 591 1.07 4.31 -13.26
N LEU A 592 2.25 3.71 -13.11
CA LEU A 592 3.14 3.96 -11.99
C LEU A 592 4.56 4.21 -12.51
N ASP A 593 5.28 5.10 -11.84
CA ASP A 593 6.71 5.24 -12.06
C ASP A 593 7.47 4.01 -11.50
N SER A 594 8.66 3.75 -12.05
CA SER A 594 9.52 2.62 -11.69
C SER A 594 9.84 2.50 -10.19
N LEU A 595 9.80 3.61 -9.44
CA LEU A 595 10.06 3.67 -8.01
C LEU A 595 8.87 3.23 -7.14
N TYR A 596 7.69 3.03 -7.72
CA TYR A 596 6.46 2.81 -6.96
C TYR A 596 5.78 1.49 -7.34
N PHE A 597 4.98 0.97 -6.42
CA PHE A 597 4.05 -0.14 -6.66
C PHE A 597 2.68 0.20 -6.06
N LEU A 598 1.60 -0.30 -6.67
CA LEU A 598 0.26 -0.17 -6.10
C LEU A 598 0.11 -1.13 -4.92
N CYS A 599 -0.22 -0.61 -3.73
CA CYS A 599 -0.43 -1.43 -2.55
C CYS A 599 -1.53 -2.49 -2.77
N ASN A 600 -1.31 -3.69 -2.21
CA ASN A 600 -2.25 -4.79 -2.23
C ASN A 600 -3.52 -4.39 -1.48
N HIS A 601 -4.64 -4.47 -2.19
CA HIS A 601 -5.97 -4.08 -1.70
C HIS A 601 -6.96 -5.25 -1.74
N SER A 602 -6.47 -6.49 -1.63
CA SER A 602 -7.30 -7.71 -1.50
C SER A 602 -8.28 -7.64 -0.32
N HIS A 603 -7.84 -7.09 0.81
CA HIS A 603 -8.68 -6.84 1.98
C HIS A 603 -9.84 -5.89 1.66
N ILE A 604 -9.51 -4.76 1.01
CA ILE A 604 -10.47 -3.73 0.58
C ILE A 604 -11.47 -4.33 -0.42
N LYS A 605 -11.00 -5.10 -1.41
CA LYS A 605 -11.85 -5.80 -2.40
C LYS A 605 -12.84 -6.76 -1.73
N ARG A 606 -12.39 -7.54 -0.74
CA ARG A 606 -13.26 -8.49 -0.03
C ARG A 606 -14.36 -7.78 0.75
N ILE A 607 -14.06 -6.64 1.38
CA ILE A 607 -15.05 -5.81 2.05
C ILE A 607 -15.99 -5.16 1.02
N ALA A 608 -15.45 -4.63 -0.07
CA ALA A 608 -16.22 -4.02 -1.15
C ALA A 608 -17.27 -5.00 -1.73
N ASN A 609 -16.87 -6.24 -2.01
CA ASN A 609 -17.78 -7.31 -2.48
C ASN A 609 -18.90 -7.60 -1.48
N MET A 610 -18.60 -7.58 -0.18
CA MET A 610 -19.62 -7.78 0.86
C MET A 610 -20.60 -6.59 0.92
N LEU A 611 -20.07 -5.36 0.83
CA LEU A 611 -20.85 -4.12 0.92
C LEU A 611 -21.70 -3.83 -0.33
N GLU A 612 -21.43 -4.49 -1.45
CA GLU A 612 -22.26 -4.42 -2.66
C GLU A 612 -23.74 -4.76 -2.37
N LYS A 613 -23.97 -5.72 -1.45
CA LYS A 613 -25.32 -6.12 -1.02
C LYS A 613 -26.09 -5.03 -0.26
N VAL A 614 -25.41 -3.98 0.20
CA VAL A 614 -26.02 -2.88 0.94
C VAL A 614 -26.39 -1.77 -0.06
N SER A 615 -27.69 -1.57 -0.25
CA SER A 615 -28.21 -0.42 -1.00
C SER A 615 -28.19 0.86 -0.14
N GLY A 616 -28.04 2.03 -0.76
CA GLY A 616 -28.10 3.33 -0.08
C GLY A 616 -26.77 3.92 0.40
N LEU A 617 -25.63 3.22 0.21
CA LEU A 617 -24.30 3.80 0.48
C LEU A 617 -23.79 4.59 -0.73
N SER A 618 -23.32 5.82 -0.48
CA SER A 618 -22.59 6.63 -1.47
C SER A 618 -21.24 6.00 -1.84
N LEU A 619 -20.62 6.48 -2.91
CA LEU A 619 -19.28 6.03 -3.30
C LEU A 619 -18.25 6.33 -2.20
N GLU A 620 -18.34 7.52 -1.59
CA GLU A 620 -17.48 7.95 -0.48
C GLU A 620 -17.67 7.07 0.75
N ASP A 621 -18.91 6.80 1.15
CA ASP A 621 -19.20 5.92 2.29
C ASP A 621 -18.64 4.51 2.03
N ARG A 622 -18.87 3.95 0.83
CA ARG A 622 -18.33 2.64 0.45
C ARG A 622 -16.81 2.61 0.55
N PHE A 623 -16.14 3.64 0.02
CA PHE A 623 -14.70 3.79 0.13
C PHE A 623 -14.27 3.78 1.59
N ASN A 624 -14.82 4.67 2.42
CA ASN A 624 -14.49 4.80 3.84
C ASN A 624 -14.75 3.50 4.65
N PHE A 625 -15.87 2.81 4.42
CA PHE A 625 -16.14 1.52 5.07
C PHE A 625 -15.15 0.42 4.68
N CYS A 626 -14.59 0.43 3.47
CA CYS A 626 -13.60 -0.56 3.03
C CYS A 626 -12.23 -0.40 3.71
N PHE A 627 -11.92 0.80 4.23
CA PHE A 627 -10.71 1.05 5.03
C PHE A 627 -10.89 0.72 6.51
N ALA A 628 -12.10 0.33 6.93
CA ALA A 628 -12.34 -0.02 8.31
C ALA A 628 -11.45 -1.21 8.73
N PRO A 629 -10.74 -1.12 9.87
CA PRO A 629 -9.87 -2.18 10.33
C PRO A 629 -10.72 -3.33 10.90
N VAL A 630 -10.91 -4.37 10.09
CA VAL A 630 -11.66 -5.58 10.43
C VAL A 630 -10.84 -6.81 10.08
N ASN A 631 -11.04 -7.92 10.80
CA ASN A 631 -10.44 -9.20 10.42
C ASN A 631 -11.33 -9.91 9.40
N ILE A 632 -10.96 -9.89 8.12
CA ILE A 632 -11.71 -10.55 7.03
C ILE A 632 -11.78 -12.08 7.12
N ARG A 633 -10.91 -12.69 7.93
CA ARG A 633 -10.91 -14.14 8.16
C ARG A 633 -11.97 -14.56 9.18
N ASP A 634 -12.45 -13.62 10.01
CA ASP A 634 -13.46 -13.87 11.03
C ASP A 634 -14.88 -13.55 10.50
N PRO A 635 -15.75 -14.56 10.31
CA PRO A 635 -17.11 -14.35 9.83
C PRO A 635 -17.95 -13.49 10.78
N LYS A 636 -17.74 -13.58 12.10
CA LYS A 636 -18.49 -12.77 13.08
C LYS A 636 -18.13 -11.29 12.93
N ALA A 637 -16.84 -10.99 12.75
CA ALA A 637 -16.37 -9.62 12.55
C ALA A 637 -16.95 -9.01 11.26
N MET A 638 -16.93 -9.77 10.15
CA MET A 638 -17.52 -9.36 8.87
C MET A 638 -19.04 -9.16 8.95
N TYR A 639 -19.75 -10.06 9.64
CA TYR A 639 -21.19 -9.92 9.89
C TYR A 639 -21.53 -8.61 10.60
N HIS A 640 -20.78 -8.25 11.64
CA HIS A 640 -21.02 -6.98 12.35
C HIS A 640 -20.71 -5.76 11.49
N LEU A 641 -19.66 -5.79 10.67
CA LEU A 641 -19.36 -4.71 9.72
C LEU A 641 -20.49 -4.52 8.71
N LEU A 642 -21.00 -5.61 8.13
CA LEU A 642 -22.15 -5.57 7.22
C LEU A 642 -23.36 -4.92 7.90
N ARG A 643 -23.66 -5.33 9.14
CA ARG A 643 -24.77 -4.77 9.92
C ARG A 643 -24.58 -3.27 10.19
N PHE A 644 -23.37 -2.83 10.53
CA PHE A 644 -23.08 -1.41 10.73
C PHE A 644 -23.33 -0.61 9.46
N ALA A 645 -22.88 -1.12 8.32
CA ALA A 645 -23.11 -0.50 7.01
C ALA A 645 -24.59 -0.46 6.63
N SER A 646 -25.34 -1.55 6.87
CA SER A 646 -26.78 -1.59 6.59
C SER A 646 -27.58 -0.60 7.46
N SER A 647 -27.28 -0.51 8.76
CA SER A 647 -27.93 0.48 9.63
C SER A 647 -27.58 1.91 9.21
N TYR A 648 -26.32 2.16 8.87
CA TYR A 648 -25.87 3.46 8.37
C TYR A 648 -26.60 3.86 7.08
N ALA A 649 -26.69 2.95 6.10
CA ALA A 649 -27.36 3.21 4.83
C ALA A 649 -28.87 3.50 4.98
N GLN A 650 -29.50 2.94 6.01
CA GLN A 650 -30.91 3.19 6.35
C GLN A 650 -31.09 4.46 7.20
N SER A 651 -30.03 5.24 7.43
CA SER A 651 -30.04 6.39 8.35
C SER A 651 -30.50 6.04 9.78
N LEU A 652 -30.31 4.77 10.18
CA LEU A 652 -30.62 4.30 11.52
C LEU A 652 -29.39 4.45 12.42
N PRO A 653 -29.57 4.76 13.73
CA PRO A 653 -28.46 4.80 14.67
C PRO A 653 -27.75 3.44 14.74
N VAL A 654 -26.44 3.44 14.45
CA VAL A 654 -25.61 2.25 14.44
C VAL A 654 -25.30 1.84 15.87
N ASN A 655 -25.88 0.71 16.30
CA ASN A 655 -25.76 0.20 17.66
C ASN A 655 -24.90 -1.08 17.72
N ILE A 656 -24.22 -1.25 18.86
CA ILE A 656 -23.44 -2.45 19.16
C ILE A 656 -24.36 -3.48 19.83
N SER A 657 -24.73 -4.56 19.12
CA SER A 657 -25.42 -5.70 19.73
C SER A 657 -24.56 -6.96 19.68
N MET A 658 -23.62 -7.04 20.62
CA MET A 658 -22.76 -8.21 20.85
C MET A 658 -22.96 -8.85 22.24
N GLY A 659 -23.84 -8.27 23.08
CA GLY A 659 -23.95 -8.62 24.50
C GLY A 659 -22.67 -8.29 25.29
N MET A 660 -22.80 -8.09 26.60
CA MET A 660 -21.64 -7.97 27.48
C MET A 660 -21.25 -9.36 27.97
N PRO A 661 -19.96 -9.76 27.88
CA PRO A 661 -19.51 -11.01 28.50
C PRO A 661 -19.81 -10.94 30.01
N LYS A 662 -20.14 -12.07 30.64
CA LYS A 662 -20.47 -12.13 32.07
C LYS A 662 -19.27 -12.55 32.93
N THR A 663 -18.39 -13.39 32.39
CA THR A 663 -17.23 -13.99 33.06
C THR A 663 -15.93 -13.74 32.27
N SER A 664 -14.78 -13.97 32.89
CA SER A 664 -13.48 -14.07 32.23
C SER A 664 -13.40 -15.38 31.42
N ALA A 665 -12.57 -15.41 30.38
CA ALA A 665 -12.42 -16.59 29.53
C ALA A 665 -11.76 -17.74 30.31
N ARG A 666 -12.26 -18.96 30.11
CA ARG A 666 -11.76 -20.19 30.77
C ARG A 666 -11.01 -21.12 29.83
N ASN A 667 -11.07 -20.87 28.54
CA ASN A 667 -10.46 -21.69 27.49
C ASN A 667 -10.12 -20.83 26.27
N ASP A 668 -9.38 -21.42 25.32
CA ASP A 668 -8.92 -20.72 24.12
C ASP A 668 -10.06 -20.19 23.24
N SER A 669 -11.18 -20.93 23.16
CA SER A 669 -12.34 -20.53 22.36
C SER A 669 -13.03 -19.29 22.94
N GLU A 670 -13.18 -19.22 24.25
CA GLU A 670 -13.71 -18.05 24.95
C GLU A 670 -12.77 -16.84 24.82
N LEU A 671 -11.45 -17.06 24.87
CA LEU A 671 -10.47 -15.99 24.65
C LEU A 671 -10.57 -15.45 23.22
N LEU A 672 -10.66 -16.33 22.22
CA LEU A 672 -10.86 -15.95 20.83
C LEU A 672 -12.15 -15.16 20.62
N ASP A 673 -13.26 -15.55 21.27
CA ASP A 673 -14.52 -14.79 21.21
C ASP A 673 -14.38 -13.39 21.83
N LEU A 674 -13.64 -13.24 22.93
CA LEU A 674 -13.34 -11.93 23.52
C LEU A 674 -12.46 -11.07 22.60
N GLU A 675 -11.47 -11.66 21.94
CA GLU A 675 -10.63 -10.99 20.94
C GLU A 675 -11.49 -10.48 19.77
N THR A 676 -12.36 -11.33 19.20
CA THR A 676 -13.30 -10.94 18.15
C THR A 676 -14.20 -9.79 18.58
N ARG A 677 -14.81 -9.86 19.77
CA ARG A 677 -15.65 -8.77 20.29
C ARG A 677 -14.87 -7.47 20.47
N HIS A 678 -13.60 -7.55 20.86
CA HIS A 678 -12.73 -6.38 20.96
C HIS A 678 -12.40 -5.79 19.58
N GLN A 679 -12.16 -6.64 18.57
CA GLN A 679 -11.94 -6.20 17.20
C GLN A 679 -13.17 -5.47 16.64
N VAL A 680 -14.37 -6.03 16.80
CA VAL A 680 -15.61 -5.39 16.34
C VAL A 680 -15.85 -4.05 17.03
N LEU A 681 -15.56 -3.94 18.34
CA LEU A 681 -15.59 -2.64 19.02
C LEU A 681 -14.58 -1.66 18.45
N SER A 682 -13.38 -2.13 18.11
CA SER A 682 -12.34 -1.29 17.52
C SER A 682 -12.77 -0.78 16.15
N THR A 683 -13.42 -1.62 15.34
CA THR A 683 -14.02 -1.23 14.05
C THR A 683 -15.13 -0.20 14.25
N TYR A 684 -16.04 -0.42 15.22
CA TYR A 684 -17.09 0.55 15.54
C TYR A 684 -16.51 1.91 15.95
N MET A 685 -15.49 1.92 16.82
CA MET A 685 -14.83 3.15 17.25
C MET A 685 -14.16 3.87 16.08
N TRP A 686 -13.52 3.11 15.19
CA TRP A 686 -12.94 3.65 13.96
C TRP A 686 -14.01 4.34 13.10
N LEU A 687 -15.12 3.66 12.81
CA LEU A 687 -16.24 4.22 12.04
C LEU A 687 -16.83 5.47 12.70
N SER A 688 -17.02 5.44 14.02
CA SER A 688 -17.57 6.58 14.77
C SER A 688 -16.69 7.83 14.74
N ASN A 689 -15.39 7.68 14.43
CA ASN A 689 -14.45 8.80 14.30
C ASN A 689 -14.36 9.35 12.87
N HIS A 690 -14.87 8.61 11.88
CA HIS A 690 -14.86 8.96 10.45
C HIS A 690 -16.21 9.49 9.97
N PHE A 691 -17.33 9.01 10.52
CA PHE A 691 -18.67 9.46 10.17
C PHE A 691 -19.23 10.52 11.15
N GLU A 692 -20.22 11.29 10.70
CA GLU A 692 -20.78 12.43 11.43
C GLU A 692 -21.37 12.09 12.80
N ARG A 693 -21.40 13.12 13.66
CA ARG A 693 -21.90 13.03 15.04
C ARG A 693 -23.44 12.92 15.04
N GLY A 694 -23.93 11.70 14.96
CA GLY A 694 -25.34 11.36 15.12
C GLY A 694 -25.64 9.90 14.75
N THR A 695 -24.95 9.40 13.72
CA THR A 695 -25.15 8.05 13.18
C THR A 695 -24.55 6.96 14.07
N PHE A 696 -23.46 7.28 14.79
CA PHE A 696 -22.82 6.41 15.78
C PHE A 696 -23.01 7.01 17.19
N PRO A 697 -24.14 6.77 17.86
CA PRO A 697 -24.51 7.47 19.10
C PRO A 697 -23.64 7.09 20.31
N LEU A 698 -23.01 5.91 20.29
CA LEU A 698 -22.20 5.42 21.41
C LEU A 698 -20.75 5.86 21.26
N LYS A 699 -20.32 6.91 21.96
CA LYS A 699 -18.88 7.03 22.28
C LYS A 699 -18.56 6.03 23.38
N VAL A 700 -18.01 4.88 23.00
CA VAL A 700 -17.76 3.72 23.87
C VAL A 700 -16.60 3.95 24.87
N PHE A 701 -16.42 5.16 25.39
CA PHE A 701 -15.36 5.47 26.36
C PHE A 701 -15.51 4.68 27.67
N ARG A 702 -16.75 4.41 28.12
CA ARG A 702 -17.00 3.70 29.39
C ARG A 702 -16.93 2.17 29.33
N LEU A 703 -17.16 1.52 28.17
CA LEU A 703 -17.05 0.05 28.08
C LEU A 703 -15.58 -0.42 27.95
N ARG A 704 -14.68 0.48 27.55
CA ARG A 704 -13.26 0.20 27.30
C ARG A 704 -12.44 0.00 28.57
N TYR A 705 -12.89 0.47 29.73
CA TYR A 705 -12.19 0.24 31.00
C TYR A 705 -12.57 -1.08 31.70
N ARG A 706 -13.76 -1.65 31.43
CA ARG A 706 -14.18 -2.93 32.03
C ARG A 706 -13.76 -4.18 31.24
N ARG A 707 -13.46 -4.06 29.93
CA ARG A 707 -13.13 -5.20 29.06
C ARG A 707 -11.67 -5.67 29.11
N PRO A 708 -10.64 -4.80 29.15
CA PRO A 708 -9.24 -5.23 29.19
C PRO A 708 -8.92 -6.02 30.45
N GLN A 709 -9.49 -5.63 31.60
CA GLN A 709 -9.32 -6.37 32.86
C GLN A 709 -9.71 -7.86 32.70
N ARG A 710 -10.78 -8.16 31.97
CA ARG A 710 -11.25 -9.54 31.76
C ARG A 710 -10.52 -10.32 30.66
N LEU A 711 -9.77 -9.64 29.79
CA LEU A 711 -8.78 -10.28 28.91
C LEU A 711 -7.45 -10.48 29.64
N ASN A 712 -7.17 -9.69 30.68
CA ASN A 712 -5.94 -9.81 31.45
C ASN A 712 -6.02 -10.97 32.46
N ASP A 713 -7.18 -11.25 33.06
CA ASP A 713 -7.33 -12.37 34.02
C ASP A 713 -6.97 -13.73 33.39
N PRO A 714 -7.48 -14.13 32.20
CA PRO A 714 -7.14 -15.40 31.55
C PRO A 714 -5.70 -15.49 31.03
N LEU A 715 -5.01 -14.34 30.92
CA LEU A 715 -3.59 -14.32 30.54
C LEU A 715 -2.68 -14.42 31.78
N ARG A 716 -3.20 -14.03 32.95
CA ARG A 716 -2.52 -14.14 34.25
C ARG A 716 -2.67 -15.53 34.87
N ASP A 717 -3.89 -16.06 34.79
CA ASP A 717 -4.22 -17.46 35.08
C ASP A 717 -3.63 -18.38 34.00
#